data_AF-A0AAU7APZ9-F1
#
_entry.id   AF-A0AAU7APZ9-F1
#
_cell.length_a   1.000
_cell.length_b   1.000
_cell.length_c   1.000
_cell.angle_alpha   90.00
_cell.angle_beta   90.00
_cell.angle_gamma   90.00
#
_symmetry.space_group_name_H-M   'P 1'
#
loop_
_entity.id
_entity.type
_entity.pdbx_description
1 polymer ?
#
loop_
_entity_poly.entity_id
_entity_poly.type
_entity_poly.pdbx_seq_one_letter_code
_entity_poly.pdbx_strand_id
1 'polypeptide(L)'
;MQTRSRIRRAAATAALVTSGVLLAAPGQALAESAFAVDGANNLYTFDTKTPGTLSAALPVTGLGAGTLEAIDVRPATGELYGLVRTATSTVQLVRVPKGGGAAVPVGATFALTGVVTGFDFNPTVDRIRIATGDDENRRVAPLTGTVTTDGAINPTSDVIAAAYTNNVSGALSTRLYYIDFNGGPARLQLSGDPNAGTVTNVGSLGATLNNGDAGFDVSGATGIAYASVQATAGVATLHTINLDTGAASTGTAFAGVTDIVDIAVDTAPPAIGGLAAEKAFVVTGTAAAPTLQTLQTNAPQTLTSVGALGLPAGETFAGLDAQPSSGRLFLITKDAANAGRVYTVNKGTGGLTLVTTTPFALDAATAYAVDFNPVPNAIRVISNLGLNLRISPVTGNQAAADTALTGTPAPNIVGAAYDNNVNGAQQSTLYDIDATGDSLRIQGSPGGSPDSPNGGVVNNFGAGAPFGTLGIDTNTQVGFDISGATGIGWATLQPSAGASRLHRIDLATGRAGAGAPIGAAATDVLDVTLDVQPPSVQFSAAAFSTNEKTGTATLTISRSGNTDGTSTVSYATTATGTATAGTDFTAVAATPVTFAAGETSKAVDIVVADDTVVEDTETIGVTLVAGSNTGASLGAPNAATVSVFDNDPTGATVPVPVPGPTVTVPGPTVTVPGPTTNKPPVAVSARSATAKVNTTRDRRGPYSFRVSGSVTPPSGLSKSTACRYGTVSMVVKPTSGSSKTFEKRVSSSCTFAATVPVSKKGSYTITVRFLGSDRLKARSVKTLKVRAG
;
A
#
# COMPACT_ATOMS: atom_id res chain seq x y z
N MET A 1 -8.64 64.74 27.40
CA MET A 1 -7.97 64.88 26.09
C MET A 1 -7.05 63.66 25.94
N GLN A 2 -7.32 62.79 24.94
CA GLN A 2 -6.47 61.76 24.27
C GLN A 2 -5.33 61.00 25.01
N THR A 3 -4.94 59.74 24.76
CA THR A 3 -5.55 58.45 24.36
C THR A 3 -4.50 57.36 24.72
N ARG A 4 -4.90 56.31 25.47
CA ARG A 4 -4.42 54.90 25.61
C ARG A 4 -3.06 54.43 25.00
N SER A 5 -2.29 53.65 25.81
CA SER A 5 -1.97 52.20 25.60
C SER A 5 -0.50 51.80 25.85
N ARG A 6 -0.26 50.79 26.72
CA ARG A 6 0.66 49.63 26.54
C ARG A 6 0.66 48.73 27.80
N ILE A 7 -0.03 47.59 27.76
CA ILE A 7 0.48 46.20 27.61
C ILE A 7 1.34 45.74 28.82
N ARG A 8 0.75 44.91 29.68
CA ARG A 8 1.45 43.92 30.51
C ARG A 8 1.30 42.56 29.82
N ARG A 9 2.40 41.94 29.39
CA ARG A 9 2.45 40.51 29.02
C ARG A 9 3.36 39.79 29.99
N ALA A 10 2.80 38.74 30.60
CA ALA A 10 3.48 37.79 31.45
C ALA A 10 4.54 36.99 30.65
N ALA A 11 5.62 36.65 31.35
CA ALA A 11 6.69 35.80 30.85
C ALA A 11 6.16 34.40 30.52
N ALA A 12 6.40 33.95 29.30
CA ALA A 12 6.35 32.55 28.92
C ALA A 12 7.74 32.19 28.38
N THR A 13 8.45 31.38 29.15
CA THR A 13 9.75 30.80 28.80
C THR A 13 9.53 29.83 27.64
N ALA A 14 9.88 30.24 26.42
CA ALA A 14 9.96 29.32 25.29
C ALA A 14 11.26 28.51 25.44
N ALA A 15 11.14 27.28 25.94
CA ALA A 15 12.19 26.28 25.77
C ALA A 15 12.24 25.92 24.28
N LEU A 16 13.19 26.51 23.57
CA LEU A 16 13.55 26.11 22.22
C LEU A 16 14.18 24.72 22.35
N VAL A 17 13.43 23.68 21.99
CA VAL A 17 13.98 22.35 21.77
C VAL A 17 14.81 22.45 20.49
N THR A 18 16.08 22.82 20.64
CA THR A 18 17.08 22.52 19.61
C THR A 18 17.21 21.00 19.58
N SER A 19 16.68 20.37 18.53
CA SER A 19 17.15 19.05 18.10
C SER A 19 18.64 19.18 17.80
N GLY A 20 19.46 19.03 18.83
CA GLY A 20 20.88 18.82 18.68
C GLY A 20 21.04 17.45 18.05
N VAL A 21 21.18 17.42 16.72
CA VAL A 21 21.95 16.35 16.09
C VAL A 21 23.29 16.39 16.80
N LEU A 22 23.59 15.34 17.58
CA LEU A 22 24.91 15.14 18.12
C LEU A 22 25.80 14.91 16.90
N LEU A 23 26.38 15.98 16.36
CA LEU A 23 27.38 15.90 15.30
C LEU A 23 28.53 15.07 15.88
N ALA A 24 28.68 13.84 15.38
CA ALA A 24 29.85 13.03 15.63
C ALA A 24 31.09 13.87 15.30
N ALA A 25 32.15 13.74 16.10
CA ALA A 25 33.43 14.36 15.78
C ALA A 25 33.86 13.91 14.37
N PRO A 26 34.39 14.81 13.52
CA PRO A 26 34.78 14.47 12.15
C PRO A 26 35.81 13.33 12.16
N GLY A 27 35.50 12.22 11.47
CA GLY A 27 36.42 11.10 11.25
C GLY A 27 36.13 9.79 12.01
N GLN A 28 34.94 9.60 12.59
CA GLN A 28 34.52 8.30 13.15
C GLN A 28 33.36 7.72 12.33
N ALA A 29 33.53 6.50 11.82
CA ALA A 29 32.44 5.75 11.21
C ALA A 29 31.34 5.46 12.26
N LEU A 30 30.10 5.70 11.88
CA LEU A 30 28.93 5.25 12.66
C LEU A 30 28.57 3.83 12.22
N ALA A 31 27.81 3.10 13.05
CA ALA A 31 27.40 1.75 12.69
C ALA A 31 26.31 1.80 11.62
N GLU A 32 26.68 1.54 10.36
CA GLU A 32 25.78 1.52 9.22
C GLU A 32 26.00 0.26 8.40
N SER A 33 24.92 -0.43 8.02
CA SER A 33 24.98 -1.57 7.10
C SER A 33 25.30 -1.09 5.70
N ALA A 34 26.22 -1.79 5.06
CA ALA A 34 26.68 -1.53 3.71
C ALA A 34 26.96 -2.84 2.97
N PHE A 35 27.05 -2.73 1.65
CA PHE A 35 27.38 -3.78 0.71
C PHE A 35 28.77 -3.56 0.15
N ALA A 36 29.46 -4.65 -0.15
CA ALA A 36 30.67 -4.64 -0.97
C ALA A 36 30.58 -5.75 -2.02
N VAL A 37 31.19 -5.56 -3.17
CA VAL A 37 31.29 -6.59 -4.21
C VAL A 37 32.75 -6.87 -4.55
N ASP A 38 33.09 -8.14 -4.79
CA ASP A 38 34.41 -8.55 -5.26
C ASP A 38 34.42 -8.86 -6.78
N GLY A 39 35.61 -9.00 -7.35
CA GLY A 39 35.81 -9.39 -8.75
C GLY A 39 35.37 -10.81 -9.10
N ALA A 40 34.94 -11.61 -8.12
CA ALA A 40 34.33 -12.93 -8.33
C ALA A 40 32.79 -12.88 -8.34
N ASN A 41 32.19 -11.68 -8.38
CA ASN A 41 30.75 -11.43 -8.32
C ASN A 41 30.09 -11.89 -7.02
N ASN A 42 30.83 -11.92 -5.91
CA ASN A 42 30.26 -12.13 -4.59
C ASN A 42 29.83 -10.81 -3.98
N LEU A 43 28.63 -10.79 -3.43
CA LEU A 43 28.14 -9.72 -2.58
C LEU A 43 28.51 -10.03 -1.13
N TYR A 44 29.05 -9.03 -0.45
CA TYR A 44 29.33 -9.01 0.97
C TYR A 44 28.54 -7.92 1.64
N THR A 45 28.37 -8.09 2.93
CA THR A 45 27.58 -7.20 3.76
C THR A 45 28.39 -6.95 5.02
N PHE A 46 28.45 -5.70 5.48
CA PHE A 46 29.29 -5.32 6.59
C PHE A 46 28.71 -4.12 7.35
N ASP A 47 29.21 -3.92 8.56
CA ASP A 47 28.99 -2.72 9.36
C ASP A 47 30.17 -1.77 9.12
N THR A 48 29.89 -0.54 8.68
CA THR A 48 30.89 0.49 8.39
C THR A 48 31.78 0.87 9.58
N LYS A 49 31.35 0.59 10.82
CA LYS A 49 32.17 0.73 12.03
C LYS A 49 33.13 -0.44 12.24
N THR A 50 32.82 -1.62 11.71
CA THR A 50 33.64 -2.84 11.82
C THR A 50 33.81 -3.53 10.46
N PRO A 51 34.43 -2.87 9.45
CA PRO A 51 34.56 -3.42 8.10
C PRO A 51 35.46 -4.67 8.02
N GLY A 52 36.24 -4.95 9.07
CA GLY A 52 37.01 -6.19 9.22
C GLY A 52 36.15 -7.44 9.48
N THR A 53 34.83 -7.30 9.68
CA THR A 53 33.91 -8.43 9.83
C THR A 53 32.88 -8.41 8.70
N LEU A 54 33.25 -9.02 7.57
CA LEU A 54 32.35 -9.26 6.45
C LEU A 54 31.43 -10.45 6.73
N SER A 55 30.26 -10.46 6.10
CA SER A 55 29.42 -11.65 6.00
C SER A 55 30.09 -12.77 5.22
N ALA A 56 29.48 -13.95 5.23
CA ALA A 56 29.77 -14.96 4.21
C ALA A 56 29.55 -14.36 2.80
N ALA A 57 30.33 -14.84 1.83
CA ALA A 57 30.18 -14.47 0.43
C ALA A 57 28.80 -14.91 -0.08
N LEU A 58 28.04 -13.99 -0.67
CA LEU A 58 26.73 -14.23 -1.27
C LEU A 58 26.86 -14.15 -2.80
N PRO A 59 26.92 -15.28 -3.53
CA PRO A 59 27.15 -15.25 -4.97
C PRO A 59 26.03 -14.53 -5.72
N VAL A 60 26.37 -13.55 -6.55
CA VAL A 60 25.43 -12.94 -7.50
C VAL A 60 25.45 -13.77 -8.78
N THR A 61 24.31 -14.33 -9.14
CA THR A 61 24.14 -15.23 -10.29
C THR A 61 23.25 -14.58 -11.36
N GLY A 62 22.97 -15.27 -12.46
CA GLY A 62 22.15 -14.72 -13.55
C GLY A 62 22.88 -13.70 -14.44
N LEU A 63 24.19 -13.51 -14.25
CA LEU A 63 25.02 -12.55 -14.99
C LEU A 63 25.56 -13.10 -16.33
N GLY A 64 25.32 -14.38 -16.63
CA GLY A 64 25.98 -15.07 -17.74
C GLY A 64 27.51 -15.14 -17.52
N ALA A 65 28.29 -14.80 -18.54
CA ALA A 65 29.75 -14.67 -18.44
C ALA A 65 30.20 -13.26 -18.03
N GLY A 66 29.27 -12.40 -17.61
CA GLY A 66 29.57 -11.01 -17.27
C GLY A 66 30.15 -10.81 -15.87
N THR A 67 30.80 -9.67 -15.68
CA THR A 67 31.40 -9.22 -14.41
C THR A 67 30.62 -8.03 -13.85
N LEU A 68 30.33 -8.05 -12.55
CA LEU A 68 29.70 -6.95 -11.84
C LEU A 68 30.75 -5.88 -11.54
N GLU A 69 30.60 -4.69 -12.11
CA GLU A 69 31.62 -3.64 -12.03
C GLU A 69 31.29 -2.55 -11.02
N ALA A 70 30.02 -2.42 -10.64
CA ALA A 70 29.59 -1.39 -9.71
C ALA A 70 28.23 -1.72 -9.10
N ILE A 71 27.96 -1.20 -7.90
CA ILE A 71 26.70 -1.35 -7.18
C ILE A 71 26.29 -0.05 -6.49
N ASP A 72 24.99 0.20 -6.39
CA ASP A 72 24.47 1.25 -5.52
C ASP A 72 23.02 0.97 -5.10
N VAL A 73 22.61 1.48 -3.95
CA VAL A 73 21.26 1.33 -3.41
C VAL A 73 20.40 2.51 -3.81
N ARG A 74 19.27 2.22 -4.46
CA ARG A 74 18.30 3.22 -4.88
C ARG A 74 17.58 3.82 -3.66
N PRO A 75 17.75 5.11 -3.32
CA PRO A 75 17.14 5.68 -2.10
C PRO A 75 15.61 5.65 -2.09
N ALA A 76 15.00 5.71 -3.28
CA ALA A 76 13.56 5.73 -3.44
C ALA A 76 12.89 4.38 -3.16
N THR A 77 13.61 3.26 -3.21
CA THR A 77 13.06 1.92 -2.91
C THR A 77 13.85 1.12 -1.89
N GLY A 78 15.12 1.44 -1.68
CA GLY A 78 16.08 0.59 -0.99
C GLY A 78 16.54 -0.61 -1.82
N GLU A 79 16.23 -0.70 -3.12
CA GLU A 79 16.71 -1.81 -3.96
C GLU A 79 18.20 -1.62 -4.32
N LEU A 80 18.98 -2.70 -4.31
CA LEU A 80 20.36 -2.69 -4.78
C LEU A 80 20.39 -2.88 -6.30
N TYR A 81 21.06 -1.97 -7.00
CA TYR A 81 21.32 -2.05 -8.43
C TYR A 81 22.81 -2.31 -8.65
N GLY A 82 23.14 -2.83 -9.82
CA GLY A 82 24.52 -2.90 -10.27
C GLY A 82 24.63 -2.88 -11.78
N LEU A 83 25.87 -2.73 -12.25
CA LEU A 83 26.19 -2.68 -13.67
C LEU A 83 27.10 -3.84 -14.06
N VAL A 84 26.67 -4.62 -15.03
CA VAL A 84 27.33 -5.86 -15.44
C VAL A 84 27.97 -5.66 -16.80
N ARG A 85 29.28 -5.87 -16.91
CA ARG A 85 29.97 -5.90 -18.20
C ARG A 85 29.86 -7.29 -18.80
N THR A 86 29.17 -7.37 -19.95
CA THR A 86 28.89 -8.63 -20.66
C THR A 86 29.84 -8.87 -21.83
N ALA A 87 30.45 -7.79 -22.34
CA ALA A 87 31.53 -7.79 -23.32
C ALA A 87 32.34 -6.49 -23.18
N THR A 88 33.49 -6.39 -23.86
CA THR A 88 34.45 -5.27 -23.72
C THR A 88 33.81 -3.89 -23.68
N SER A 89 32.80 -3.62 -24.50
CA SER A 89 32.10 -2.33 -24.56
C SER A 89 30.59 -2.45 -24.36
N THR A 90 30.10 -3.55 -23.78
CA THR A 90 28.66 -3.80 -23.61
C THR A 90 28.35 -4.04 -22.13
N VAL A 91 27.53 -3.17 -21.56
CA VAL A 91 27.09 -3.26 -20.17
C VAL A 91 25.58 -3.44 -20.07
N GLN A 92 25.12 -3.97 -18.94
CA GLN A 92 23.71 -4.11 -18.61
C GLN A 92 23.44 -3.65 -17.18
N LEU A 93 22.43 -2.80 -17.00
CA LEU A 93 21.91 -2.49 -15.68
C LEU A 93 21.13 -3.70 -15.14
N VAL A 94 21.35 -4.05 -13.88
CA VAL A 94 20.64 -5.13 -13.20
C VAL A 94 20.16 -4.69 -11.82
N ARG A 95 19.10 -5.33 -11.32
CA ARG A 95 18.78 -5.35 -9.90
C ARG A 95 19.46 -6.55 -9.26
N VAL A 96 20.21 -6.30 -8.19
CA VAL A 96 20.95 -7.32 -7.44
C VAL A 96 20.16 -7.64 -6.18
N PRO A 97 19.77 -8.91 -5.94
CA PRO A 97 19.15 -9.26 -4.68
C PRO A 97 20.18 -9.14 -3.54
N LYS A 98 19.81 -8.43 -2.47
CA LYS A 98 20.70 -8.11 -1.35
C LYS A 98 21.17 -9.34 -0.55
N GLY A 99 20.45 -10.46 -0.67
CA GLY A 99 20.84 -11.76 -0.14
C GLY A 99 21.70 -12.62 -1.10
N GLY A 100 22.14 -12.06 -2.22
CA GLY A 100 22.72 -12.82 -3.34
C GLY A 100 21.67 -13.53 -4.20
N GLY A 101 22.09 -14.41 -5.09
CA GLY A 101 21.20 -15.09 -6.03
C GLY A 101 21.09 -14.38 -7.38
N ALA A 102 20.06 -14.71 -8.16
CA ALA A 102 20.00 -14.31 -9.57
C ALA A 102 19.63 -12.82 -9.73
N ALA A 103 20.53 -12.05 -10.36
CA ALA A 103 20.26 -10.67 -10.72
C ALA A 103 19.23 -10.56 -11.85
N VAL A 104 18.42 -9.50 -11.81
CA VAL A 104 17.34 -9.28 -12.78
C VAL A 104 17.71 -8.13 -13.71
N PRO A 105 17.81 -8.36 -15.03
CA PRO A 105 18.11 -7.30 -16.00
C PRO A 105 17.09 -6.16 -15.99
N VAL A 106 17.58 -4.94 -16.18
CA VAL A 106 16.79 -3.71 -16.27
C VAL A 106 17.05 -3.04 -17.62
N GLY A 107 16.06 -3.09 -18.50
CA GLY A 107 16.18 -2.55 -19.86
C GLY A 107 17.16 -3.35 -20.74
N ALA A 108 17.53 -2.76 -21.87
CA ALA A 108 18.45 -3.35 -22.83
C ALA A 108 19.92 -3.13 -22.42
N THR A 109 20.81 -3.93 -22.99
CA THR A 109 22.25 -3.66 -22.94
C THR A 109 22.56 -2.34 -23.66
N PHE A 110 23.64 -1.67 -23.25
CA PHE A 110 24.11 -0.44 -23.88
C PHE A 110 25.63 -0.38 -23.96
N ALA A 111 26.12 0.49 -24.84
CA ALA A 111 27.54 0.65 -25.07
C ALA A 111 28.17 1.63 -24.08
N LEU A 112 29.35 1.27 -23.58
CA LEU A 112 30.15 2.09 -22.67
C LEU A 112 31.64 1.81 -22.92
N THR A 113 32.46 2.85 -23.04
CA THR A 113 33.92 2.72 -23.18
C THR A 113 34.61 2.91 -21.84
N GLY A 114 35.69 2.15 -21.62
CA GLY A 114 36.41 2.16 -20.36
C GLY A 114 35.73 1.33 -19.27
N VAL A 115 36.47 1.11 -18.18
CA VAL A 115 35.96 0.46 -16.97
C VAL A 115 35.04 1.44 -16.25
N VAL A 116 33.97 0.92 -15.65
CA VAL A 116 33.06 1.75 -14.85
C VAL A 116 33.77 2.09 -13.56
N THR A 117 33.84 3.38 -13.28
CA THR A 117 34.58 3.94 -12.16
C THR A 117 33.71 4.91 -11.38
N GLY A 118 32.40 4.90 -11.57
CA GLY A 118 31.49 5.70 -10.79
C GLY A 118 30.08 5.28 -11.11
N PHE A 119 29.34 4.89 -10.09
CA PHE A 119 27.98 4.39 -10.21
C PHE A 119 27.20 4.81 -8.97
N ASP A 120 26.33 5.81 -9.10
CA ASP A 120 25.64 6.33 -7.92
C ASP A 120 24.28 6.98 -8.26
N PHE A 121 23.31 6.80 -7.39
CA PHE A 121 21.97 7.32 -7.51
C PHE A 121 21.94 8.81 -7.17
N ASN A 122 21.38 9.59 -8.08
CA ASN A 122 20.90 10.93 -7.76
C ASN A 122 19.44 10.86 -7.29
N PRO A 123 19.14 10.95 -5.99
CA PRO A 123 17.78 10.83 -5.46
C PRO A 123 16.83 11.94 -5.90
N THR A 124 17.33 13.12 -6.29
CA THR A 124 16.46 14.27 -6.68
C THR A 124 15.73 14.02 -8.00
N VAL A 125 16.37 13.31 -8.92
CA VAL A 125 15.85 13.02 -10.26
C VAL A 125 15.61 11.54 -10.49
N ASP A 126 15.94 10.70 -9.51
CA ASP A 126 15.84 9.25 -9.55
C ASP A 126 16.54 8.66 -10.80
N ARG A 127 17.83 8.97 -10.91
CA ARG A 127 18.70 8.53 -12.01
C ARG A 127 20.03 8.03 -11.48
N ILE A 128 20.56 7.00 -12.11
CA ILE A 128 21.90 6.50 -11.83
C ILE A 128 22.90 7.27 -12.69
N ARG A 129 23.93 7.82 -12.08
CA ARG A 129 25.10 8.36 -12.77
C ARG A 129 26.06 7.21 -13.06
N ILE A 130 26.56 7.14 -14.29
CA ILE A 130 27.65 6.24 -14.66
C ILE A 130 28.79 7.09 -15.18
N ALA A 131 29.97 6.92 -14.58
CA ALA A 131 31.22 7.51 -15.01
C ALA A 131 32.23 6.40 -15.36
N THR A 132 33.12 6.67 -16.30
CA THR A 132 34.23 5.76 -16.63
C THR A 132 35.57 6.48 -16.55
N GLY A 133 36.65 5.71 -16.44
CA GLY A 133 38.02 6.23 -16.48
C GLY A 133 38.38 6.91 -17.81
N ASP A 134 37.57 6.74 -18.85
CA ASP A 134 37.70 7.43 -20.14
C ASP A 134 36.90 8.74 -20.19
N ASP A 135 36.56 9.32 -19.03
CA ASP A 135 35.73 10.53 -18.88
C ASP A 135 34.31 10.44 -19.46
N GLU A 136 33.82 9.23 -19.78
CA GLU A 136 32.43 9.07 -20.22
C GLU A 136 31.48 9.35 -19.07
N ASN A 137 30.41 10.10 -19.36
CA ASN A 137 29.41 10.48 -18.37
C ASN A 137 28.01 10.15 -18.89
N ARG A 138 27.26 9.35 -18.14
CA ARG A 138 25.90 8.92 -18.51
C ARG A 138 24.93 9.06 -17.34
N ARG A 139 23.64 9.17 -17.67
CA ARG A 139 22.53 8.96 -16.75
C ARG A 139 21.66 7.81 -17.22
N VAL A 140 21.23 6.95 -16.30
CA VAL A 140 20.35 5.81 -16.60
C VAL A 140 19.08 5.88 -15.77
N ALA A 141 17.93 5.62 -16.40
CA ALA A 141 16.65 5.48 -15.70
C ALA A 141 16.56 4.12 -15.01
N PRO A 142 16.42 4.05 -13.68
CA PRO A 142 16.44 2.78 -12.95
C PRO A 142 15.26 1.86 -13.27
N LEU A 143 14.11 2.38 -13.72
CA LEU A 143 12.96 1.54 -14.06
C LEU A 143 12.99 0.99 -15.49
N THR A 144 13.62 1.71 -16.42
CA THR A 144 13.53 1.40 -17.86
C THR A 144 14.87 1.04 -18.50
N GLY A 145 15.98 1.29 -17.81
CA GLY A 145 17.32 1.20 -18.39
C GLY A 145 17.60 2.26 -19.47
N THR A 146 16.73 3.27 -19.63
CA THR A 146 16.93 4.30 -20.66
C THR A 146 18.14 5.16 -20.34
N VAL A 147 19.13 5.15 -21.24
CA VAL A 147 20.39 5.87 -21.12
C VAL A 147 20.30 7.27 -21.71
N THR A 148 20.92 8.23 -21.06
CA THR A 148 21.13 9.61 -21.51
C THR A 148 22.62 9.89 -21.45
N THR A 149 23.19 10.33 -22.57
CA THR A 149 24.60 10.76 -22.64
C THR A 149 24.69 12.22 -22.22
N ASP A 150 25.56 12.50 -21.25
CA ASP A 150 25.86 13.85 -20.79
C ASP A 150 27.22 14.31 -21.31
N GLY A 151 27.59 15.56 -21.02
CA GLY A 151 28.91 16.09 -21.33
C GLY A 151 30.00 15.27 -20.63
N ALA A 152 31.08 14.97 -21.37
CA ALA A 152 32.25 14.29 -20.83
C ALA A 152 32.82 15.04 -19.62
N ILE A 153 33.42 14.28 -18.70
CA ILE A 153 34.01 14.85 -17.49
C ILE A 153 35.14 15.82 -17.90
N ASN A 154 35.09 17.05 -17.38
CA ASN A 154 36.04 18.11 -17.74
C ASN A 154 36.47 18.97 -16.53
N PRO A 155 37.76 19.33 -16.41
CA PRO A 155 38.87 18.91 -17.28
C PRO A 155 39.07 17.39 -17.24
N THR A 156 39.71 16.83 -18.27
CA THR A 156 39.97 15.38 -18.38
C THR A 156 40.53 14.84 -17.07
N SER A 157 39.88 13.83 -16.52
CA SER A 157 40.12 13.29 -15.20
C SER A 157 40.25 11.76 -15.32
N ASP A 158 40.93 11.14 -14.36
CA ASP A 158 40.95 9.69 -14.23
C ASP A 158 40.06 9.36 -13.03
N VAL A 159 38.75 9.48 -13.23
CA VAL A 159 37.76 9.23 -12.18
C VAL A 159 37.76 7.73 -11.88
N ILE A 160 37.85 7.40 -10.59
CA ILE A 160 37.89 6.03 -10.07
C ILE A 160 36.70 5.70 -9.15
N ALA A 161 35.99 6.70 -8.62
CA ALA A 161 34.72 6.53 -7.90
C ALA A 161 33.82 7.76 -8.00
N ALA A 162 32.50 7.63 -7.76
CA ALA A 162 31.54 8.75 -7.75
C ALA A 162 30.46 8.55 -6.69
N ALA A 163 30.01 9.63 -6.02
CA ALA A 163 28.92 9.57 -5.04
C ALA A 163 28.10 10.87 -4.94
N TYR A 164 26.79 10.77 -4.76
CA TYR A 164 25.90 11.89 -4.46
C TYR A 164 25.61 12.00 -2.97
N THR A 165 25.63 13.23 -2.45
CA THR A 165 25.15 13.53 -1.08
C THR A 165 23.63 13.47 -0.98
N ASN A 166 23.11 13.36 0.25
CA ASN A 166 21.68 13.33 0.57
C ASN A 166 20.97 12.14 -0.07
N ASN A 167 21.58 10.95 0.05
CA ASN A 167 21.10 9.69 -0.52
C ASN A 167 19.82 9.17 0.18
N VAL A 168 18.76 10.00 0.19
CA VAL A 168 17.47 9.76 0.85
C VAL A 168 16.32 9.95 -0.12
N SER A 169 15.25 9.16 0.05
CA SER A 169 14.02 9.31 -0.73
C SER A 169 13.43 10.72 -0.56
N GLY A 170 13.11 11.39 -1.67
CA GLY A 170 12.54 12.74 -1.67
C GLY A 170 13.54 13.87 -1.40
N ALA A 171 14.84 13.62 -1.54
CA ALA A 171 15.88 14.65 -1.43
C ALA A 171 15.56 15.85 -2.34
N LEU A 172 15.69 17.06 -1.78
CA LEU A 172 15.43 18.31 -2.50
C LEU A 172 16.65 18.85 -3.25
N SER A 173 17.85 18.41 -2.88
CA SER A 173 19.12 18.83 -3.47
C SER A 173 20.19 17.76 -3.27
N THR A 174 21.09 17.61 -4.22
CA THR A 174 22.24 16.70 -4.15
C THR A 174 23.50 17.42 -4.64
N ARG A 175 24.67 16.94 -4.25
CA ARG A 175 26.00 17.34 -4.76
C ARG A 175 26.71 16.08 -5.21
N LEU A 176 27.32 16.10 -6.39
CA LEU A 176 28.09 14.97 -6.93
C LEU A 176 29.58 15.18 -6.66
N TYR A 177 30.20 14.18 -6.07
CA TYR A 177 31.63 14.12 -5.88
C TYR A 177 32.23 12.98 -6.68
N TYR A 178 33.48 13.16 -7.09
CA TYR A 178 34.29 12.14 -7.74
C TYR A 178 35.59 11.96 -6.96
N ILE A 179 36.10 10.73 -6.94
CA ILE A 179 37.50 10.47 -6.58
C ILE A 179 38.25 10.32 -7.90
N ASP A 180 39.32 11.10 -8.07
CA ASP A 180 40.21 11.02 -9.23
C ASP A 180 41.60 10.52 -8.84
N PHE A 181 42.18 9.67 -9.69
CA PHE A 181 43.54 9.18 -9.62
C PHE A 181 44.30 9.32 -10.95
N ASN A 182 44.81 10.51 -11.27
CA ASN A 182 45.66 10.69 -12.47
C ASN A 182 47.15 10.35 -12.23
N GLY A 183 47.45 9.14 -11.73
CA GLY A 183 48.82 8.66 -11.49
C GLY A 183 49.59 9.33 -10.33
N GLY A 184 48.93 10.18 -9.55
CA GLY A 184 49.44 10.84 -8.33
C GLY A 184 48.57 10.50 -7.10
N PRO A 185 48.68 11.21 -5.96
CA PRO A 185 47.78 10.97 -4.84
C PRO A 185 46.33 11.25 -5.24
N ALA A 186 45.42 10.33 -4.91
CA ALA A 186 44.00 10.49 -5.20
C ALA A 186 43.45 11.82 -4.64
N ARG A 187 42.52 12.43 -5.37
CA ARG A 187 41.90 13.71 -5.01
C ARG A 187 40.38 13.63 -5.06
N LEU A 188 39.74 14.32 -4.13
CA LEU A 188 38.30 14.54 -4.16
C LEU A 188 38.02 15.71 -5.09
N GLN A 189 37.07 15.52 -6.00
CA GLN A 189 36.57 16.54 -6.91
C GLN A 189 35.07 16.75 -6.68
N LEU A 190 34.62 17.99 -6.81
CA LEU A 190 33.21 18.38 -6.76
C LEU A 190 32.75 18.74 -8.17
N SER A 191 31.61 18.18 -8.58
CA SER A 191 30.98 18.57 -9.84
C SER A 191 30.25 19.91 -9.70
N GLY A 192 30.50 20.82 -10.65
CA GLY A 192 29.79 22.10 -10.75
C GLY A 192 28.45 21.94 -11.48
N ASP A 193 28.47 21.26 -12.62
CA ASP A 193 27.31 20.82 -13.39
C ASP A 193 27.52 19.37 -13.82
N PRO A 194 26.83 18.41 -13.17
CA PRO A 194 26.93 16.99 -13.47
C PRO A 194 26.56 16.61 -14.90
N ASN A 195 25.73 17.41 -15.58
CA ASN A 195 25.29 17.11 -16.95
C ASN A 195 26.23 17.74 -18.00
N ALA A 196 26.95 18.80 -17.64
CA ALA A 196 28.04 19.33 -18.45
C ALA A 196 29.38 18.61 -18.18
N GLY A 197 29.44 17.75 -17.16
CA GLY A 197 30.64 17.01 -16.75
C GLY A 197 31.70 17.89 -16.04
N THR A 198 31.36 19.12 -15.65
CA THR A 198 32.36 20.04 -15.07
C THR A 198 32.73 19.63 -13.64
N VAL A 199 34.04 19.57 -13.35
CA VAL A 199 34.58 19.21 -12.03
C VAL A 199 35.63 20.20 -11.54
N THR A 200 35.74 20.32 -10.22
CA THR A 200 36.72 21.18 -9.53
C THR A 200 37.36 20.42 -8.38
N ASN A 201 38.67 20.61 -8.16
CA ASN A 201 39.37 19.93 -7.07
C ASN A 201 38.95 20.49 -5.70
N VAL A 202 38.63 19.61 -4.76
CA VAL A 202 38.35 19.94 -3.36
C VAL A 202 39.64 19.83 -2.53
N GLY A 203 40.30 18.68 -2.61
CA GLY A 203 41.56 18.43 -1.89
C GLY A 203 42.06 17.00 -2.06
N SER A 204 43.28 16.74 -1.57
CA SER A 204 43.88 15.40 -1.62
C SER A 204 43.29 14.50 -0.54
N LEU A 205 43.11 13.20 -0.85
CA LEU A 205 42.72 12.20 0.14
C LEU A 205 43.81 11.94 1.20
N GLY A 206 45.06 12.30 0.93
CA GLY A 206 46.19 12.10 1.85
C GLY A 206 47.36 11.36 1.20
N ALA A 207 48.35 10.97 2.00
CA ALA A 207 49.56 10.32 1.50
C ALA A 207 49.31 8.82 1.20
N THR A 208 49.52 8.46 -0.09
CA THR A 208 49.61 7.10 -0.66
C THR A 208 48.35 6.23 -0.57
N LEU A 209 47.29 6.67 -1.25
CA LEU A 209 46.17 5.81 -1.66
C LEU A 209 46.29 5.66 -3.18
N ASN A 210 46.93 4.57 -3.61
CA ASN A 210 47.37 4.36 -4.99
C ASN A 210 46.72 3.10 -5.56
N ASN A 211 45.46 3.14 -5.96
CA ASN A 211 44.95 2.16 -6.91
C ASN A 211 43.71 2.67 -7.67
N GLY A 212 43.50 2.13 -8.86
CA GLY A 212 42.38 2.43 -9.77
C GLY A 212 41.04 1.80 -9.37
N ASP A 213 41.03 0.82 -8.46
CA ASP A 213 39.79 0.24 -7.92
C ASP A 213 39.38 1.01 -6.66
N ALA A 214 38.26 1.72 -6.73
CA ALA A 214 37.67 2.41 -5.60
C ALA A 214 36.15 2.34 -5.62
N GLY A 215 35.56 2.13 -4.45
CA GLY A 215 34.14 2.32 -4.22
C GLY A 215 33.94 3.58 -3.40
N PHE A 216 32.86 4.32 -3.64
CA PHE A 216 32.57 5.56 -2.94
C PHE A 216 31.07 5.77 -2.83
N ASP A 217 30.58 5.95 -1.61
CA ASP A 217 29.17 6.26 -1.37
C ASP A 217 29.03 7.20 -0.17
N VAL A 218 27.98 8.01 -0.16
CA VAL A 218 27.63 8.92 0.92
C VAL A 218 26.33 8.46 1.56
N SER A 219 26.42 8.11 2.85
CA SER A 219 25.25 7.70 3.63
C SER A 219 24.14 8.76 3.57
N GLY A 220 22.94 8.32 3.18
CA GLY A 220 21.74 9.13 3.32
C GLY A 220 21.32 9.36 4.77
N ALA A 221 21.67 8.45 5.68
CA ALA A 221 21.27 8.51 7.08
C ALA A 221 22.14 9.48 7.89
N THR A 222 23.46 9.45 7.68
CA THR A 222 24.44 10.19 8.49
C THR A 222 25.14 11.31 7.71
N GLY A 223 25.13 11.26 6.38
CA GLY A 223 25.91 12.15 5.53
C GLY A 223 27.42 11.83 5.51
N ILE A 224 27.85 10.74 6.16
CA ILE A 224 29.24 10.30 6.14
C ILE A 224 29.56 9.74 4.75
N ALA A 225 30.65 10.21 4.17
CA ALA A 225 31.18 9.68 2.90
C ALA A 225 32.19 8.57 3.19
N TYR A 226 31.97 7.41 2.60
CA TYR A 226 32.82 6.23 2.76
C TYR A 226 33.49 5.90 1.43
N ALA A 227 34.79 5.64 1.45
CA ALA A 227 35.53 5.18 0.29
C ALA A 227 36.26 3.87 0.61
N SER A 228 36.06 2.84 -0.22
CA SER A 228 36.94 1.69 -0.25
C SER A 228 38.05 1.96 -1.25
N VAL A 229 39.30 1.97 -0.79
CA VAL A 229 40.47 2.19 -1.64
C VAL A 229 41.54 1.18 -1.30
N GLN A 230 42.37 0.82 -2.27
CA GLN A 230 43.51 -0.06 -2.02
C GLN A 230 44.78 0.78 -1.85
N ALA A 231 45.24 0.95 -0.61
CA ALA A 231 46.52 1.62 -0.32
C ALA A 231 47.74 0.76 -0.71
N THR A 232 47.54 -0.56 -0.75
CA THR A 232 48.49 -1.56 -1.24
C THR A 232 47.71 -2.55 -2.10
N ALA A 233 48.24 -2.92 -3.26
CA ALA A 233 47.57 -3.82 -4.19
C ALA A 233 47.08 -5.09 -3.48
N GLY A 234 45.80 -5.41 -3.60
CA GLY A 234 45.19 -6.57 -2.95
C GLY A 234 44.82 -6.37 -1.47
N VAL A 235 44.81 -5.14 -0.93
CA VAL A 235 44.28 -4.85 0.41
C VAL A 235 43.34 -3.66 0.32
N ALA A 236 42.05 -3.95 0.16
CA ALA A 236 41.01 -2.93 0.24
C ALA A 236 40.83 -2.47 1.69
N THR A 237 40.83 -1.17 1.91
CA THR A 237 40.56 -0.52 3.19
C THR A 237 39.40 0.46 3.06
N LEU A 238 38.51 0.49 4.06
CA LEU A 238 37.44 1.46 4.16
C LEU A 238 37.92 2.72 4.91
N HIS A 239 37.66 3.88 4.34
CA HIS A 239 37.95 5.20 4.89
C HIS A 239 36.68 6.04 4.97
N THR A 240 36.65 6.99 5.90
CA THR A 240 35.71 8.12 5.82
C THR A 240 36.39 9.28 5.11
N ILE A 241 35.66 10.01 4.27
CA ILE A 241 36.16 11.15 3.50
C ILE A 241 35.50 12.44 4.00
N ASN A 242 36.31 13.44 4.32
CA ASN A 242 35.80 14.77 4.59
C ASN A 242 35.46 15.48 3.27
N LEU A 243 34.17 15.68 2.99
CA LEU A 243 33.70 16.27 1.73
C LEU A 243 34.08 17.74 1.54
N ASP A 244 34.48 18.46 2.60
CA ASP A 244 34.91 19.86 2.52
C ASP A 244 36.41 19.99 2.24
N THR A 245 37.23 19.06 2.73
CA THR A 245 38.69 19.13 2.61
C THR A 245 39.29 18.08 1.68
N GLY A 246 38.53 17.06 1.32
CA GLY A 246 38.99 15.87 0.59
C GLY A 246 39.75 14.85 1.44
N ALA A 247 40.11 15.16 2.69
CA ALA A 247 40.98 14.31 3.50
C ALA A 247 40.30 12.99 3.91
N ALA A 248 41.01 11.88 3.73
CA ALA A 248 40.58 10.57 4.21
C ALA A 248 41.02 10.32 5.66
N SER A 249 40.21 9.57 6.41
CA SER A 249 40.62 9.02 7.71
C SER A 249 41.65 7.90 7.56
N THR A 250 42.19 7.39 8.67
CA THR A 250 42.90 6.12 8.68
C THR A 250 41.98 5.00 8.17
N GLY A 251 42.49 4.14 7.29
CA GLY A 251 41.74 3.04 6.68
C GLY A 251 41.65 1.82 7.58
N THR A 252 40.54 1.08 7.47
CA THR A 252 40.36 -0.23 8.12
C THR A 252 40.18 -1.31 7.06
N ALA A 253 40.97 -2.39 7.11
CA ALA A 253 40.96 -3.43 6.09
C ALA A 253 39.69 -4.28 6.12
N PHE A 254 39.23 -4.70 4.94
CA PHE A 254 38.28 -5.79 4.79
C PHE A 254 39.00 -7.12 5.04
N ALA A 255 38.60 -7.87 6.06
CA ALA A 255 39.30 -9.11 6.39
C ALA A 255 38.93 -10.23 5.41
N GLY A 256 39.94 -10.87 4.81
CA GLY A 256 39.76 -12.07 3.98
C GLY A 256 39.30 -11.81 2.54
N VAL A 257 39.06 -10.56 2.15
CA VAL A 257 38.72 -10.16 0.77
C VAL A 257 39.69 -9.09 0.31
N THR A 258 40.45 -9.41 -0.73
CA THR A 258 41.58 -8.59 -1.21
C THR A 258 41.20 -7.68 -2.38
N ASP A 259 40.10 -8.00 -3.04
CA ASP A 259 39.56 -7.39 -4.24
C ASP A 259 38.14 -6.94 -3.88
N ILE A 260 38.00 -5.68 -3.47
CA ILE A 260 36.69 -5.03 -3.40
C ILE A 260 36.64 -4.10 -4.60
N VAL A 261 35.69 -4.35 -5.49
CA VAL A 261 35.43 -3.57 -6.70
C VAL A 261 34.66 -2.31 -6.34
N ASP A 262 33.58 -2.44 -5.55
CA ASP A 262 32.71 -1.32 -5.19
C ASP A 262 32.01 -1.52 -3.85
N ILE A 263 31.50 -0.44 -3.26
CA ILE A 263 30.71 -0.43 -2.03
C ILE A 263 29.43 0.39 -2.19
N ALA A 264 28.38 0.01 -1.47
CA ALA A 264 27.15 0.80 -1.37
C ALA A 264 26.64 0.78 0.07
N VAL A 265 26.51 1.95 0.70
CA VAL A 265 25.85 2.11 2.00
C VAL A 265 24.37 1.86 1.82
N ASP A 266 23.84 0.96 2.64
CA ASP A 266 22.42 0.66 2.53
C ASP A 266 21.58 1.87 2.96
N THR A 267 20.50 2.15 2.24
CA THR A 267 19.55 3.21 2.60
C THR A 267 18.37 2.60 3.35
N ALA A 268 17.95 3.23 4.45
CA ALA A 268 16.73 2.83 5.13
C ALA A 268 15.52 2.91 4.16
N PRO A 269 14.51 2.06 4.33
CA PRO A 269 13.32 2.10 3.49
C PRO A 269 12.69 3.50 3.50
N PRO A 270 12.11 3.95 2.38
CA PRO A 270 11.45 5.25 2.29
C PRO A 270 10.47 5.46 3.43
N ALA A 271 10.38 6.71 3.88
CA ALA A 271 9.34 7.11 4.83
C ALA A 271 7.95 6.74 4.30
N ILE A 272 7.03 6.51 5.23
CA ILE A 272 5.64 6.10 4.98
C ILE A 272 4.87 7.05 4.03
N GLY A 273 5.30 8.31 3.91
CA GLY A 273 4.67 9.32 3.06
C GLY A 273 4.72 8.96 1.57
N GLY A 274 3.56 8.97 0.91
CA GLY A 274 3.43 8.68 -0.51
C GLY A 274 3.00 7.24 -0.85
N LEU A 275 2.93 6.35 0.15
CA LEU A 275 2.37 5.01 -0.02
C LEU A 275 0.83 5.04 -0.11
N ALA A 276 0.28 4.02 -0.76
CA ALA A 276 -1.17 3.78 -0.75
C ALA A 276 -1.66 3.57 0.69
N ALA A 277 -2.85 4.08 0.99
CA ALA A 277 -3.45 3.92 2.31
C ALA A 277 -3.95 2.48 2.46
N GLU A 278 -3.43 1.76 3.44
CA GLU A 278 -4.02 0.51 3.92
C GLU A 278 -4.66 0.77 5.29
N LYS A 279 -5.83 0.19 5.53
CA LYS A 279 -6.46 0.27 6.83
C LYS A 279 -5.81 -0.78 7.74
N ALA A 280 -5.42 -0.38 8.93
CA ALA A 280 -4.92 -1.29 9.96
C ALA A 280 -5.79 -1.19 11.22
N PHE A 281 -5.93 -2.30 11.94
CA PHE A 281 -6.36 -2.34 13.32
C PHE A 281 -5.14 -2.23 14.23
N VAL A 282 -5.24 -1.40 15.26
CA VAL A 282 -4.22 -1.28 16.30
C VAL A 282 -4.86 -1.47 17.66
N VAL A 283 -4.14 -2.17 18.53
CA VAL A 283 -4.53 -2.40 19.91
C VAL A 283 -3.74 -1.45 20.79
N THR A 284 -4.42 -0.70 21.64
CA THR A 284 -3.82 0.33 22.51
C THR A 284 -4.30 0.15 23.95
N GLY A 285 -3.68 0.85 24.90
CA GLY A 285 -4.00 0.74 26.32
C GLY A 285 -3.11 -0.30 27.01
N THR A 286 -3.60 -0.93 28.07
CA THR A 286 -2.85 -1.95 28.81
C THR A 286 -3.31 -3.35 28.41
N ALA A 287 -2.46 -4.36 28.62
CA ALA A 287 -2.82 -5.75 28.35
C ALA A 287 -4.09 -6.19 29.12
N ALA A 288 -4.38 -5.60 30.29
CA ALA A 288 -5.59 -5.88 31.07
C ALA A 288 -6.83 -5.09 30.61
N ALA A 289 -6.66 -3.97 29.91
CA ALA A 289 -7.75 -3.13 29.42
C ALA A 289 -7.47 -2.62 27.99
N PRO A 290 -7.33 -3.53 27.00
CA PRO A 290 -6.97 -3.16 25.65
C PRO A 290 -8.17 -2.58 24.89
N THR A 291 -7.87 -1.60 24.03
CA THR A 291 -8.84 -0.90 23.18
C THR A 291 -8.46 -1.05 21.72
N LEU A 292 -9.44 -1.45 20.90
CA LEU A 292 -9.29 -1.57 19.45
C LEU A 292 -9.54 -0.21 18.79
N GLN A 293 -8.63 0.17 17.92
CA GLN A 293 -8.73 1.36 17.07
C GLN A 293 -8.32 1.01 15.64
N THR A 294 -8.54 1.92 14.71
CA THR A 294 -8.05 1.80 13.33
C THR A 294 -7.22 3.01 12.94
N LEU A 295 -6.25 2.79 12.06
CA LEU A 295 -5.48 3.83 11.38
C LEU A 295 -5.40 3.58 9.87
N GLN A 296 -4.90 4.57 9.13
CA GLN A 296 -4.42 4.38 7.76
C GLN A 296 -2.91 4.35 7.80
N THR A 297 -2.27 3.36 7.15
CA THR A 297 -0.81 3.17 7.20
C THR A 297 -0.05 4.40 6.70
N ASN A 298 -0.58 5.12 5.73
CA ASN A 298 0.02 6.36 5.21
C ASN A 298 -0.34 7.63 6.01
N ALA A 299 -1.22 7.54 7.00
CA ALA A 299 -1.62 8.63 7.89
C ALA A 299 -1.85 8.14 9.34
N PRO A 300 -0.84 7.52 9.98
CA PRO A 300 -1.00 6.84 11.27
C PRO A 300 -1.27 7.79 12.45
N GLN A 301 -1.12 9.10 12.25
CA GLN A 301 -1.45 10.14 13.22
C GLN A 301 -2.94 10.20 13.56
N THR A 302 -3.80 9.64 12.71
CA THR A 302 -5.25 9.68 12.89
C THR A 302 -5.76 8.32 13.31
N LEU A 303 -6.02 8.15 14.60
CA LEU A 303 -6.71 6.99 15.14
C LEU A 303 -8.22 7.21 15.11
N THR A 304 -8.95 6.17 14.71
CA THR A 304 -10.40 6.09 14.83
C THR A 304 -10.75 5.00 15.83
N SER A 305 -11.43 5.36 16.92
CA SER A 305 -11.84 4.41 17.94
C SER A 305 -12.86 3.41 17.39
N VAL A 306 -12.66 2.11 17.68
CA VAL A 306 -13.64 1.05 17.43
C VAL A 306 -14.39 0.72 18.72
N GLY A 307 -13.64 0.40 19.78
CA GLY A 307 -14.21 0.11 21.09
C GLY A 307 -13.23 -0.63 22.01
N ALA A 308 -13.56 -0.68 23.30
CA ALA A 308 -12.84 -1.54 24.24
C ALA A 308 -13.07 -3.01 23.87
N LEU A 309 -12.02 -3.84 23.94
CA LEU A 309 -12.16 -5.27 23.66
C LEU A 309 -12.94 -5.99 24.78
N GLY A 310 -12.93 -5.44 26.01
CA GLY A 310 -13.74 -5.98 27.12
C GLY A 310 -13.35 -7.41 27.48
N LEU A 311 -12.06 -7.63 27.76
CA LEU A 311 -11.55 -8.96 28.13
C LEU A 311 -12.30 -9.53 29.36
N PRO A 312 -12.50 -10.85 29.43
CA PRO A 312 -12.99 -11.49 30.64
C PRO A 312 -12.10 -11.19 31.86
N ALA A 313 -12.71 -11.17 33.05
CA ALA A 313 -11.98 -10.86 34.28
C ALA A 313 -10.82 -11.84 34.53
N GLY A 314 -9.62 -11.31 34.76
CA GLY A 314 -8.41 -12.10 34.99
C GLY A 314 -7.66 -12.52 33.72
N GLU A 315 -8.17 -12.16 32.54
CA GLU A 315 -7.47 -12.35 31.27
C GLU A 315 -6.75 -11.08 30.81
N THR A 316 -5.62 -11.28 30.14
CA THR A 316 -4.81 -10.22 29.51
C THR A 316 -4.63 -10.50 28.02
N PHE A 317 -4.45 -9.43 27.25
CA PHE A 317 -4.10 -9.47 25.83
C PHE A 317 -2.78 -10.21 25.60
N ALA A 318 -2.73 -11.08 24.58
CA ALA A 318 -1.50 -11.69 24.10
C ALA A 318 -1.19 -11.31 22.64
N GLY A 319 -2.20 -11.26 21.76
CA GLY A 319 -2.01 -10.83 20.37
C GLY A 319 -3.30 -10.86 19.57
N LEU A 320 -3.29 -10.21 18.40
CA LEU A 320 -4.43 -10.06 17.51
C LEU A 320 -3.97 -10.15 16.06
N ASP A 321 -4.65 -10.98 15.26
CA ASP A 321 -4.41 -10.96 13.81
C ASP A 321 -5.66 -11.25 12.97
N ALA A 322 -5.62 -10.85 11.69
CA ALA A 322 -6.67 -10.99 10.71
C ALA A 322 -6.48 -12.24 9.85
N GLN A 323 -7.48 -13.11 9.84
CA GLN A 323 -7.46 -14.31 9.01
C GLN A 323 -7.54 -13.95 7.51
N PRO A 324 -6.60 -14.40 6.66
CA PRO A 324 -6.55 -14.06 5.23
C PRO A 324 -7.77 -14.53 4.43
N SER A 325 -8.32 -15.69 4.81
CA SER A 325 -9.42 -16.34 4.08
C SER A 325 -10.78 -15.71 4.33
N SER A 326 -10.99 -15.09 5.50
CA SER A 326 -12.30 -14.58 5.92
C SER A 326 -12.30 -13.10 6.29
N GLY A 327 -11.13 -12.51 6.52
CA GLY A 327 -10.99 -11.17 7.07
C GLY A 327 -11.50 -11.08 8.51
N ARG A 328 -11.73 -12.17 9.22
CA ARG A 328 -12.12 -12.11 10.64
C ARG A 328 -10.89 -11.83 11.50
N LEU A 329 -11.05 -10.96 12.50
CA LEU A 329 -10.04 -10.76 13.52
C LEU A 329 -10.14 -11.86 14.58
N PHE A 330 -8.99 -12.42 14.94
CA PHE A 330 -8.83 -13.35 16.04
C PHE A 330 -7.90 -12.77 17.09
N LEU A 331 -8.30 -12.90 18.35
CA LEU A 331 -7.56 -12.41 19.49
C LEU A 331 -7.20 -13.60 20.39
N ILE A 332 -5.95 -13.62 20.83
CA ILE A 332 -5.46 -14.54 21.86
C ILE A 332 -5.39 -13.79 23.20
N THR A 333 -5.96 -14.39 24.23
CA THR A 333 -5.78 -13.96 25.62
C THR A 333 -4.94 -14.97 26.39
N LYS A 334 -4.49 -14.54 27.56
CA LYS A 334 -3.79 -15.34 28.56
C LYS A 334 -4.35 -15.03 29.94
N ASP A 335 -4.56 -16.05 30.78
CA ASP A 335 -4.88 -15.86 32.20
C ASP A 335 -3.66 -16.05 33.12
N ALA A 336 -3.84 -15.82 34.43
CA ALA A 336 -2.79 -15.93 35.44
C ALA A 336 -2.16 -17.34 35.58
N ALA A 337 -2.84 -18.38 35.08
CA ALA A 337 -2.31 -19.75 35.03
C ALA A 337 -1.60 -20.06 33.70
N ASN A 338 -1.38 -19.03 32.86
CA ASN A 338 -0.92 -19.14 31.49
C ASN A 338 -1.84 -19.98 30.59
N ALA A 339 -3.15 -20.01 30.87
CA ALA A 339 -4.11 -20.65 29.97
C ALA A 339 -4.50 -19.66 28.86
N GLY A 340 -4.30 -20.07 27.61
CA GLY A 340 -4.62 -19.31 26.41
C GLY A 340 -6.03 -19.60 25.89
N ARG A 341 -6.72 -18.57 25.38
CA ARG A 341 -8.04 -18.68 24.74
C ARG A 341 -8.09 -17.89 23.43
N VAL A 342 -8.93 -18.36 22.51
CA VAL A 342 -9.15 -17.70 21.20
C VAL A 342 -10.53 -17.07 21.17
N TYR A 343 -10.58 -15.80 20.76
CA TYR A 343 -11.79 -15.05 20.50
C TYR A 343 -11.82 -14.57 19.06
N THR A 344 -13.01 -14.43 18.49
CA THR A 344 -13.21 -13.57 17.32
C THR A 344 -13.64 -12.19 17.75
N VAL A 345 -13.19 -11.16 17.02
CA VAL A 345 -13.44 -9.76 17.35
C VAL A 345 -14.36 -9.11 16.32
N ASN A 346 -15.40 -8.42 16.79
CA ASN A 346 -16.24 -7.60 15.94
C ASN A 346 -15.50 -6.32 15.51
N LYS A 347 -15.16 -6.21 14.23
CA LYS A 347 -14.44 -5.07 13.64
C LYS A 347 -15.12 -3.70 13.80
N GLY A 348 -16.41 -3.66 14.09
CA GLY A 348 -17.19 -2.42 14.25
C GLY A 348 -17.39 -1.99 15.70
N THR A 349 -17.25 -2.90 16.68
CA THR A 349 -17.54 -2.61 18.09
C THR A 349 -16.42 -3.02 19.06
N GLY A 350 -15.48 -3.85 18.64
CA GLY A 350 -14.47 -4.48 19.51
C GLY A 350 -15.00 -5.66 20.33
N GLY A 351 -16.29 -6.01 20.23
CA GLY A 351 -16.89 -7.08 21.03
C GLY A 351 -16.30 -8.46 20.71
N LEU A 352 -16.06 -9.26 21.75
CA LEU A 352 -15.48 -10.59 21.66
C LEU A 352 -16.53 -11.70 21.58
N THR A 353 -16.24 -12.75 20.82
CA THR A 353 -16.98 -14.01 20.82
C THR A 353 -15.99 -15.17 20.96
N LEU A 354 -16.14 -15.95 22.04
CA LEU A 354 -15.28 -17.09 22.33
C LEU A 354 -15.38 -18.16 21.23
N VAL A 355 -14.24 -18.68 20.77
CA VAL A 355 -14.19 -19.74 19.76
C VAL A 355 -14.40 -21.12 20.40
N THR A 356 -13.74 -21.38 21.54
CA THR A 356 -13.84 -22.66 22.27
C THR A 356 -13.66 -22.46 23.77
N THR A 357 -14.22 -23.37 24.57
CA THR A 357 -14.12 -23.32 26.03
C THR A 357 -12.87 -23.99 26.60
N THR A 358 -12.22 -24.87 25.84
CA THR A 358 -11.02 -25.58 26.29
C THR A 358 -9.78 -24.72 26.06
N PRO A 359 -9.08 -24.26 27.11
CA PRO A 359 -7.87 -23.45 26.93
C PRO A 359 -6.68 -24.31 26.48
N PHE A 360 -5.71 -23.68 25.83
CA PHE A 360 -4.40 -24.27 25.53
C PHE A 360 -3.32 -23.70 26.45
N ALA A 361 -2.18 -24.37 26.57
CA ALA A 361 -1.10 -23.92 27.44
C ALA A 361 -0.24 -22.86 26.74
N LEU A 362 -0.07 -21.70 27.38
CA LEU A 362 0.99 -20.74 27.10
C LEU A 362 2.10 -20.88 28.15
N ASP A 363 3.26 -20.30 27.87
CA ASP A 363 4.35 -20.19 28.83
C ASP A 363 4.21 -18.93 29.71
N ALA A 364 5.21 -18.64 30.54
CA ALA A 364 5.23 -17.47 31.41
C ALA A 364 5.74 -16.19 30.72
N ALA A 365 5.75 -16.15 29.39
CA ALA A 365 6.31 -15.03 28.62
C ALA A 365 5.56 -13.71 28.86
N THR A 366 6.29 -12.63 28.59
CA THR A 366 5.82 -11.24 28.70
C THR A 366 5.48 -10.62 27.36
N ALA A 367 5.96 -11.21 26.26
CA ALA A 367 5.62 -10.84 24.90
C ALA A 367 5.21 -12.08 24.11
N TYR A 368 4.19 -11.91 23.29
CA TYR A 368 3.71 -12.91 22.34
C TYR A 368 3.59 -12.27 20.97
N ALA A 369 3.95 -13.03 19.94
CA ALA A 369 3.65 -12.71 18.56
C ALA A 369 2.54 -13.64 18.07
N VAL A 370 1.50 -13.07 17.47
CA VAL A 370 0.35 -13.80 16.96
C VAL A 370 0.12 -13.41 15.52
N ASP A 371 0.11 -14.39 14.62
CA ASP A 371 -0.11 -14.12 13.19
C ASP A 371 -0.74 -15.33 12.49
N PHE A 372 -1.54 -15.10 11.46
CA PHE A 372 -2.12 -16.17 10.66
C PHE A 372 -1.12 -16.68 9.64
N ASN A 373 -0.82 -17.98 9.72
CA ASN A 373 -0.18 -18.64 8.59
C ASN A 373 -1.22 -18.88 7.48
N PRO A 374 -1.09 -18.24 6.29
CA PRO A 374 -2.08 -18.33 5.22
C PRO A 374 -2.13 -19.73 4.59
N VAL A 375 -1.06 -20.54 4.68
CA VAL A 375 -0.96 -21.84 4.00
C VAL A 375 -1.79 -22.94 4.71
N PRO A 376 -1.56 -23.29 6.00
CA PRO A 376 -2.41 -24.22 6.71
C PRO A 376 -3.66 -23.55 7.31
N ASN A 377 -3.84 -22.23 7.14
CA ASN A 377 -4.91 -21.45 7.75
C ASN A 377 -5.00 -21.66 9.28
N ALA A 378 -3.86 -21.45 9.96
CA ALA A 378 -3.71 -21.65 11.40
C ALA A 378 -3.10 -20.40 12.05
N ILE A 379 -3.48 -20.12 13.30
CA ILE A 379 -2.91 -19.02 14.07
C ILE A 379 -1.58 -19.51 14.65
N ARG A 380 -0.49 -18.83 14.31
CA ARG A 380 0.82 -19.01 14.95
C ARG A 380 0.84 -18.21 16.24
N VAL A 381 1.31 -18.82 17.32
CA VAL A 381 1.55 -18.14 18.60
C VAL A 381 2.98 -18.44 19.03
N ILE A 382 3.79 -17.38 19.09
CA ILE A 382 5.20 -17.43 19.47
C ILE A 382 5.43 -16.56 20.69
N SER A 383 6.42 -16.88 21.52
CA SER A 383 6.77 -16.06 22.67
C SER A 383 8.24 -15.72 22.75
N ASN A 384 8.53 -14.73 23.59
CA ASN A 384 9.89 -14.32 23.89
C ASN A 384 10.67 -15.26 24.83
N LEU A 385 10.05 -16.35 25.29
CA LEU A 385 10.72 -17.45 26.01
C LEU A 385 10.86 -18.71 25.15
N GLY A 386 10.52 -18.62 23.86
CA GLY A 386 10.72 -19.69 22.89
C GLY A 386 9.53 -20.62 22.68
N LEU A 387 8.32 -20.22 23.09
CA LEU A 387 7.11 -20.95 22.71
C LEU A 387 6.90 -20.87 21.19
N ASN A 388 6.42 -21.96 20.59
CA ASN A 388 6.06 -22.02 19.18
C ASN A 388 4.85 -22.94 19.01
N LEU A 389 3.66 -22.38 18.79
CA LEU A 389 2.40 -23.12 18.70
C LEU A 389 1.65 -22.79 17.42
N ARG A 390 0.86 -23.77 16.95
CA ARG A 390 -0.23 -23.54 16.00
C ARG A 390 -1.56 -23.77 16.68
N ILE A 391 -2.48 -22.84 16.51
CA ILE A 391 -3.84 -22.90 17.04
C ILE A 391 -4.82 -22.92 15.86
N SER A 392 -5.80 -23.82 15.92
CA SER A 392 -6.86 -23.89 14.93
C SER A 392 -7.84 -22.73 15.12
N PRO A 393 -8.11 -21.91 14.08
CA PRO A 393 -9.12 -20.84 14.17
C PRO A 393 -10.56 -21.38 14.24
N VAL A 394 -10.77 -22.65 13.92
CA VAL A 394 -12.09 -23.30 13.93
C VAL A 394 -12.39 -23.90 15.31
N THR A 395 -11.42 -24.62 15.88
CA THR A 395 -11.63 -25.35 17.14
C THR A 395 -11.05 -24.64 18.35
N GLY A 396 -10.21 -23.61 18.15
CA GLY A 396 -9.47 -22.89 19.19
C GLY A 396 -8.44 -23.76 19.95
N ASN A 397 -8.25 -25.00 19.54
CA ASN A 397 -7.30 -25.93 20.14
C ASN A 397 -5.94 -25.84 19.45
N GLN A 398 -4.88 -26.17 20.20
CA GLN A 398 -3.56 -26.39 19.65
C GLN A 398 -3.60 -27.52 18.59
N ALA A 399 -2.93 -27.30 17.46
CA ALA A 399 -2.60 -28.34 16.49
C ALA A 399 -1.49 -29.25 17.05
N ALA A 400 -0.86 -30.08 16.21
CA ALA A 400 0.28 -30.91 16.63
C ALA A 400 1.36 -30.09 17.36
N ALA A 401 2.09 -30.71 18.29
CA ALA A 401 3.17 -30.06 19.02
C ALA A 401 4.30 -29.67 18.06
N ASP A 402 4.58 -28.38 17.95
CA ASP A 402 5.73 -27.85 17.23
C ASP A 402 6.94 -27.77 18.17
N THR A 403 8.14 -27.66 17.60
CA THR A 403 9.37 -27.57 18.40
C THR A 403 9.54 -26.14 18.92
N ALA A 404 9.95 -26.01 20.18
CA ALA A 404 10.30 -24.72 20.79
C ALA A 404 11.35 -23.98 19.96
N LEU A 405 11.37 -22.64 20.06
CA LEU A 405 12.32 -21.84 19.31
C LEU A 405 13.76 -22.14 19.72
N THR A 406 14.62 -22.25 18.71
CA THR A 406 16.06 -22.48 18.85
C THR A 406 16.81 -21.54 17.93
N GLY A 407 17.98 -21.09 18.38
CA GLY A 407 18.82 -20.13 17.67
C GLY A 407 20.02 -19.76 18.53
N THR A 408 21.03 -19.15 17.91
CA THR A 408 22.23 -18.65 18.59
C THR A 408 22.48 -17.19 18.19
N PRO A 409 22.31 -16.20 19.09
CA PRO A 409 21.87 -16.33 20.49
C PRO A 409 20.43 -16.84 20.62
N ALA A 410 20.03 -17.23 21.84
CA ALA A 410 18.68 -17.71 22.10
C ALA A 410 17.64 -16.66 21.63
N PRO A 411 16.65 -17.05 20.80
CA PRO A 411 15.71 -16.09 20.23
C PRO A 411 14.85 -15.40 21.30
N ASN A 412 14.71 -14.07 21.21
CA ASN A 412 13.83 -13.25 22.05
C ASN A 412 12.77 -12.61 21.15
N ILE A 413 11.84 -13.43 20.66
CA ILE A 413 10.88 -13.00 19.64
C ILE A 413 9.73 -12.19 20.26
N VAL A 414 9.54 -10.96 19.77
CA VAL A 414 8.55 -9.99 20.27
C VAL A 414 7.52 -9.58 19.21
N GLY A 415 7.71 -9.94 17.95
CA GLY A 415 6.76 -9.75 16.85
C GLY A 415 7.01 -10.80 15.77
N ALA A 416 5.99 -11.18 15.01
CA ALA A 416 6.14 -12.16 13.93
C ALA A 416 5.03 -11.95 12.90
N ALA A 417 5.33 -12.15 11.62
CA ALA A 417 4.37 -12.02 10.53
C ALA A 417 4.73 -12.91 9.34
N TYR A 418 3.72 -13.49 8.70
CA TYR A 418 3.88 -14.24 7.45
C TYR A 418 3.79 -13.33 6.22
N ASP A 419 4.69 -13.53 5.26
CA ASP A 419 4.47 -12.99 3.91
C ASP A 419 3.37 -13.76 3.16
N ASN A 420 3.05 -13.29 1.95
CA ASN A 420 2.00 -13.87 1.11
C ASN A 420 0.69 -14.05 1.89
N ASN A 421 0.33 -13.06 2.72
CA ASN A 421 -0.81 -13.10 3.63
C ASN A 421 -2.17 -12.98 2.89
N VAL A 422 -2.41 -13.92 1.97
CA VAL A 422 -3.54 -13.96 1.04
C VAL A 422 -4.22 -15.33 1.07
N ASN A 423 -5.52 -15.36 0.78
CA ASN A 423 -6.27 -16.61 0.74
C ASN A 423 -5.74 -17.55 -0.36
N GLY A 424 -5.38 -18.79 0.02
CA GLY A 424 -4.89 -19.81 -0.91
C GLY A 424 -3.40 -19.72 -1.25
N ALA A 425 -2.62 -18.99 -0.44
CA ALA A 425 -1.16 -18.98 -0.56
C ALA A 425 -0.59 -20.42 -0.57
N GLN A 426 0.33 -20.68 -1.50
CA GLN A 426 0.98 -21.99 -1.63
C GLN A 426 2.29 -22.08 -0.84
N GLN A 427 2.90 -20.94 -0.56
CA GLN A 427 4.14 -20.79 0.20
C GLN A 427 4.05 -19.51 1.02
N SER A 428 4.72 -19.52 2.18
CA SER A 428 4.80 -18.37 3.08
C SER A 428 6.09 -18.45 3.89
N THR A 429 6.78 -17.34 4.04
CA THR A 429 7.93 -17.15 4.93
C THR A 429 7.43 -16.54 6.24
N LEU A 430 7.88 -17.07 7.39
CA LEU A 430 7.66 -16.43 8.68
C LEU A 430 8.85 -15.52 9.00
N TYR A 431 8.58 -14.24 9.20
CA TYR A 431 9.56 -13.27 9.67
C TYR A 431 9.31 -12.97 11.14
N ASP A 432 10.36 -12.98 11.95
CA ASP A 432 10.31 -12.70 13.38
C ASP A 432 11.10 -11.43 13.72
N ILE A 433 10.63 -10.62 14.66
CA ILE A 433 11.39 -9.53 15.26
C ILE A 433 11.98 -10.04 16.58
N ASP A 434 13.31 -10.13 16.62
CA ASP A 434 14.12 -10.56 17.75
C ASP A 434 14.68 -9.36 18.51
N ALA A 435 14.28 -9.22 19.77
CA ALA A 435 14.69 -8.11 20.62
C ALA A 435 16.08 -8.25 21.26
N THR A 436 16.74 -9.41 21.15
CA THR A 436 18.13 -9.53 21.60
C THR A 436 19.11 -8.87 20.62
N GLY A 437 18.80 -8.97 19.32
CA GLY A 437 19.63 -8.45 18.24
C GLY A 437 19.06 -7.20 17.56
N ASP A 438 17.92 -6.69 18.05
CA ASP A 438 17.10 -5.67 17.41
C ASP A 438 16.97 -5.95 15.91
N SER A 439 16.51 -7.15 15.59
CA SER A 439 16.64 -7.70 14.24
C SER A 439 15.44 -8.47 13.73
N LEU A 440 15.13 -8.31 12.45
CA LEU A 440 14.32 -9.24 11.67
C LEU A 440 15.08 -10.55 11.43
N ARG A 441 14.41 -11.66 11.68
CA ARG A 441 14.87 -13.05 11.52
C ARG A 441 13.88 -13.81 10.64
N ILE A 442 14.26 -15.00 10.19
CA ILE A 442 13.36 -15.92 9.48
C ILE A 442 13.26 -17.23 10.27
N GLN A 443 12.04 -17.71 10.52
CA GLN A 443 11.83 -19.04 11.11
C GLN A 443 11.69 -20.09 10.01
N GLY A 444 12.54 -21.12 10.01
CA GLY A 444 12.65 -22.08 8.91
C GLY A 444 13.37 -21.50 7.69
N SER A 445 12.94 -21.91 6.50
CA SER A 445 13.49 -21.43 5.21
C SER A 445 12.54 -20.43 4.52
N PRO A 446 13.03 -19.52 3.65
CA PRO A 446 12.20 -18.72 2.76
C PRO A 446 11.16 -19.58 2.01
N GLY A 447 9.91 -19.11 1.96
CA GLY A 447 8.78 -19.86 1.40
C GLY A 447 8.30 -21.06 2.24
N GLY A 448 8.92 -21.31 3.40
CA GLY A 448 8.60 -22.42 4.31
C GLY A 448 9.14 -23.77 3.85
N SER A 449 10.08 -23.79 2.90
CA SER A 449 10.67 -24.99 2.32
C SER A 449 12.18 -24.81 2.04
N PRO A 450 13.03 -25.83 2.26
CA PRO A 450 12.70 -27.16 2.77
C PRO A 450 12.31 -27.17 4.25
N ASP A 451 12.77 -26.18 5.03
CA ASP A 451 12.55 -26.16 6.48
C ASP A 451 11.30 -25.38 6.85
N SER A 452 10.37 -26.05 7.52
CA SER A 452 9.14 -25.44 8.02
C SER A 452 9.38 -24.68 9.33
N PRO A 453 8.68 -23.56 9.59
CA PRO A 453 8.67 -22.91 10.91
C PRO A 453 8.31 -23.84 12.08
N ASN A 454 7.62 -24.95 11.83
CA ASN A 454 7.27 -25.93 12.88
C ASN A 454 8.50 -26.54 13.57
N GLY A 455 9.67 -26.53 12.91
CA GLY A 455 10.94 -26.97 13.49
C GLY A 455 11.53 -26.01 14.52
N GLY A 456 11.00 -24.79 14.65
CA GLY A 456 11.43 -23.82 15.66
C GLY A 456 12.81 -23.21 15.43
N VAL A 457 13.48 -23.50 14.31
CA VAL A 457 14.80 -22.92 14.02
C VAL A 457 14.62 -21.48 13.54
N VAL A 458 15.18 -20.53 14.29
CA VAL A 458 15.23 -19.11 13.96
C VAL A 458 16.59 -18.79 13.35
N ASN A 459 16.58 -18.29 12.12
CA ASN A 459 17.75 -18.02 11.32
C ASN A 459 17.98 -16.51 11.16
N ASN A 460 19.24 -16.12 11.08
CA ASN A 460 19.61 -14.76 10.68
C ASN A 460 19.22 -14.51 9.22
N PHE A 461 19.07 -13.24 8.89
CA PHE A 461 18.86 -12.79 7.52
C PHE A 461 20.15 -13.04 6.70
N GLY A 462 20.23 -14.19 6.02
CA GLY A 462 21.47 -14.65 5.40
C GLY A 462 22.48 -15.21 6.43
N ALA A 463 23.28 -16.19 6.00
CA ALA A 463 24.25 -16.86 6.88
C ALA A 463 25.38 -15.90 7.29
N GLY A 464 25.32 -15.37 8.52
CA GLY A 464 26.39 -14.57 9.11
C GLY A 464 26.50 -13.12 8.63
N ALA A 465 25.45 -12.55 8.06
CA ALA A 465 25.41 -11.14 7.62
C ALA A 465 24.89 -10.17 8.71
N PRO A 466 25.32 -8.90 8.74
CA PRO A 466 24.68 -7.82 9.53
C PRO A 466 23.22 -7.51 9.12
N PHE A 467 22.64 -8.24 8.16
CA PHE A 467 21.22 -8.12 7.85
C PHE A 467 20.34 -8.77 8.91
N GLY A 468 19.15 -8.19 9.02
CA GLY A 468 18.25 -8.38 10.12
C GLY A 468 18.20 -7.15 10.99
N THR A 469 19.28 -6.40 11.23
CA THR A 469 19.22 -5.25 12.14
C THR A 469 18.17 -4.23 11.70
N LEU A 470 17.21 -3.96 12.59
CA LEU A 470 16.13 -2.99 12.37
C LEU A 470 16.69 -1.57 12.32
N GLY A 471 17.85 -1.33 12.93
CA GLY A 471 18.43 0.00 13.12
C GLY A 471 17.71 0.82 14.19
N ILE A 472 16.84 0.18 14.96
CA ILE A 472 16.03 0.77 16.03
C ILE A 472 15.92 -0.24 17.15
N ASP A 473 16.22 0.18 18.38
CA ASP A 473 16.03 -0.63 19.58
C ASP A 473 14.57 -1.05 19.70
N THR A 474 14.36 -2.34 19.94
CA THR A 474 13.05 -2.93 20.17
C THR A 474 12.81 -3.17 21.66
N ASN A 475 11.58 -3.49 22.00
CA ASN A 475 11.19 -3.87 23.36
C ASN A 475 10.15 -5.00 23.30
N THR A 476 9.53 -5.31 24.44
CA THR A 476 8.53 -6.38 24.53
C THR A 476 7.16 -6.05 23.92
N GLN A 477 6.97 -4.85 23.38
CA GLN A 477 5.68 -4.36 22.90
C GLN A 477 5.78 -3.96 21.44
N VAL A 478 5.74 -4.98 20.57
CA VAL A 478 5.87 -4.86 19.12
C VAL A 478 4.67 -5.53 18.47
N GLY A 479 3.91 -4.78 17.69
CA GLY A 479 3.02 -5.35 16.68
C GLY A 479 3.75 -5.43 15.35
N PHE A 480 3.53 -6.50 14.60
CA PHE A 480 4.15 -6.68 13.28
C PHE A 480 3.20 -7.46 12.39
N ASP A 481 2.93 -6.92 11.20
CA ASP A 481 2.12 -7.60 10.18
C ASP A 481 2.67 -7.26 8.78
N ILE A 482 2.48 -8.17 7.84
CA ILE A 482 2.90 -8.02 6.44
C ILE A 482 1.68 -7.95 5.55
N SER A 483 1.59 -6.89 4.75
CA SER A 483 0.48 -6.71 3.84
C SER A 483 0.40 -7.81 2.80
N GLY A 484 -0.71 -8.55 2.78
CA GLY A 484 -1.04 -9.44 1.68
C GLY A 484 -1.30 -8.72 0.35
N ALA A 485 -1.55 -7.39 0.38
CA ALA A 485 -1.79 -6.60 -0.83
C ALA A 485 -0.50 -6.00 -1.41
N THR A 486 0.39 -5.48 -0.55
CA THR A 486 1.60 -4.76 -0.98
C THR A 486 2.90 -5.48 -0.69
N GLY A 487 2.88 -6.54 0.14
CA GLY A 487 4.08 -7.22 0.64
C GLY A 487 4.91 -6.38 1.62
N ILE A 488 4.41 -5.20 2.03
CA ILE A 488 5.13 -4.31 2.95
C ILE A 488 4.96 -4.83 4.38
N GLY A 489 6.09 -5.00 5.09
CA GLY A 489 6.08 -5.22 6.54
C GLY A 489 5.81 -3.93 7.30
N TRP A 490 4.89 -3.98 8.26
CA TRP A 490 4.48 -2.87 9.11
C TRP A 490 4.68 -3.25 10.56
N ALA A 491 5.58 -2.55 11.24
CA ALA A 491 5.86 -2.80 12.66
C ALA A 491 5.55 -1.56 13.49
N THR A 492 4.95 -1.75 14.67
CA THR A 492 4.92 -0.71 15.70
C THR A 492 6.10 -0.91 16.62
N LEU A 493 7.12 -0.07 16.47
CA LEU A 493 8.33 -0.14 17.28
C LEU A 493 8.33 1.04 18.25
N GLN A 494 8.77 0.77 19.47
CA GLN A 494 8.94 1.80 20.49
C GLN A 494 10.45 1.97 20.72
N PRO A 495 11.04 3.13 20.38
CA PRO A 495 12.42 3.39 20.76
C PRO A 495 12.53 3.36 22.29
N SER A 496 13.70 2.97 22.80
CA SER A 496 14.03 2.71 24.21
C SER A 496 13.60 3.82 25.22
N ALA A 497 13.28 5.02 24.74
CA ALA A 497 12.43 6.00 25.43
C ALA A 497 11.48 6.72 24.45
N GLY A 498 10.18 6.45 24.51
CA GLY A 498 9.16 7.12 23.67
C GLY A 498 7.87 6.32 23.54
N ALA A 499 6.88 6.84 22.83
CA ALA A 499 5.70 6.05 22.44
C ALA A 499 5.94 5.28 21.13
N SER A 500 5.11 4.25 20.89
CA SER A 500 5.14 3.47 19.67
C SER A 500 5.01 4.35 18.41
N ARG A 501 5.81 4.01 17.40
CA ARG A 501 5.78 4.59 16.06
C ARG A 501 5.52 3.49 15.05
N LEU A 502 4.84 3.83 13.96
CA LEU A 502 4.64 2.90 12.84
C LEU A 502 5.86 2.99 11.93
N HIS A 503 6.47 1.85 11.65
CA HIS A 503 7.61 1.69 10.77
C HIS A 503 7.26 0.79 9.61
N ARG A 504 7.82 1.11 8.44
CA ARG A 504 7.93 0.16 7.34
C ARG A 504 9.17 -0.70 7.57
N ILE A 505 9.03 -2.01 7.49
CA ILE A 505 10.14 -2.96 7.53
C ILE A 505 10.40 -3.43 6.10
N ASP A 506 11.64 -3.29 5.65
CA ASP A 506 12.09 -3.93 4.41
C ASP A 506 12.43 -5.39 4.70
N LEU A 507 11.57 -6.27 4.21
CA LEU A 507 11.69 -7.70 4.40
C LEU A 507 12.90 -8.30 3.67
N ALA A 508 13.60 -7.58 2.79
CA ALA A 508 14.81 -8.06 2.13
C ALA A 508 16.10 -7.75 2.91
N THR A 509 16.06 -6.80 3.85
CA THR A 509 17.23 -6.35 4.64
C THR A 509 17.04 -6.49 6.14
N GLY A 510 15.79 -6.51 6.59
CA GLY A 510 15.41 -6.39 7.99
C GLY A 510 15.40 -4.95 8.51
N ARG A 511 15.72 -3.94 7.69
CA ARG A 511 15.80 -2.55 8.16
C ARG A 511 14.43 -1.91 8.34
N ALA A 512 14.29 -1.14 9.42
CA ALA A 512 13.15 -0.27 9.63
C ALA A 512 13.38 1.10 8.96
N GLY A 513 12.39 1.57 8.22
CA GLY A 513 12.33 2.95 7.71
C GLY A 513 12.01 3.95 8.83
N ALA A 514 12.01 5.24 8.50
CA ALA A 514 11.67 6.29 9.44
C ALA A 514 10.27 6.11 10.05
N GLY A 515 10.17 6.14 11.38
CA GLY A 515 8.93 5.90 12.12
C GLY A 515 8.00 7.10 12.17
N ALA A 516 6.74 6.90 11.80
CA ALA A 516 5.70 7.90 11.93
C ALA A 516 5.00 7.76 13.31
N PRO A 517 4.68 8.87 14.01
CA PRO A 517 3.90 8.79 15.24
C PRO A 517 2.53 8.14 15.01
N ILE A 518 2.04 7.42 16.02
CA ILE A 518 0.73 6.77 16.01
C ILE A 518 -0.21 7.57 16.90
N GLY A 519 -1.30 8.05 16.32
CA GLY A 519 -2.19 8.99 16.99
C GLY A 519 -1.64 10.42 17.09
N ALA A 520 -2.52 11.36 17.44
CA ALA A 520 -2.14 12.77 17.61
C ALA A 520 -1.30 13.00 18.87
N ALA A 521 -1.36 12.06 19.83
CA ALA A 521 -0.56 12.03 21.04
C ALA A 521 0.25 10.73 21.07
N ALA A 522 1.40 10.77 21.76
CA ALA A 522 2.21 9.61 22.08
C ALA A 522 1.35 8.48 22.66
N THR A 523 1.21 7.38 21.92
CA THR A 523 0.34 6.24 22.26
C THR A 523 1.15 4.95 22.21
N ASP A 524 1.08 4.16 23.28
CA ASP A 524 1.65 2.81 23.30
C ASP A 524 0.69 1.85 22.59
N VAL A 525 1.24 1.08 21.65
CA VAL A 525 0.52 0.10 20.84
C VAL A 525 0.93 -1.29 21.28
N LEU A 526 -0.02 -2.12 21.67
CA LEU A 526 0.20 -3.52 22.04
C LEU A 526 0.38 -4.40 20.81
N ASP A 527 -0.33 -4.08 19.73
CA ASP A 527 -0.30 -4.87 18.49
C ASP A 527 -0.85 -4.11 17.28
N VAL A 528 -0.50 -4.53 16.07
CA VAL A 528 -1.03 -4.05 14.79
C VAL A 528 -1.29 -5.22 13.85
N THR A 529 -2.44 -5.19 13.17
CA THR A 529 -2.77 -6.10 12.07
C THR A 529 -3.52 -5.33 10.98
N LEU A 530 -3.27 -5.66 9.73
CA LEU A 530 -3.87 -5.04 8.57
C LEU A 530 -5.29 -5.54 8.36
N ASP A 531 -6.15 -4.66 7.87
CA ASP A 531 -7.53 -5.00 7.57
C ASP A 531 -7.60 -5.86 6.31
N VAL A 532 -7.64 -7.18 6.50
CA VAL A 532 -7.89 -8.11 5.40
C VAL A 532 -9.37 -8.01 4.96
N GLN A 533 -9.57 -7.71 3.68
CA GLN A 533 -10.87 -7.69 3.00
C GLN A 533 -10.86 -8.71 1.85
N PRO A 534 -11.17 -9.99 2.09
CA PRO A 534 -11.12 -11.01 1.05
C PRO A 534 -12.08 -10.71 -0.10
N PRO A 535 -11.80 -11.17 -1.33
CA PRO A 535 -12.71 -10.97 -2.44
C PRO A 535 -14.07 -11.65 -2.19
N SER A 536 -15.16 -10.92 -2.46
CA SER A 536 -16.53 -11.43 -2.35
C SER A 536 -17.36 -11.07 -3.57
N VAL A 537 -18.23 -11.98 -4.02
CA VAL A 537 -19.10 -11.80 -5.20
C VAL A 537 -20.57 -12.03 -4.83
N GLN A 538 -21.45 -11.12 -5.26
CA GLN A 538 -22.88 -11.15 -4.97
C GLN A 538 -23.70 -10.46 -6.06
N PHE A 539 -25.01 -10.65 -6.10
CA PHE A 539 -25.88 -9.77 -6.89
C PHE A 539 -25.89 -8.36 -6.30
N SER A 540 -26.02 -7.35 -7.18
CA SER A 540 -26.17 -5.95 -6.78
C SER A 540 -27.48 -5.66 -6.03
N ALA A 541 -28.50 -6.51 -6.22
CA ALA A 541 -29.79 -6.44 -5.55
C ALA A 541 -30.40 -7.85 -5.43
N ALA A 542 -31.32 -8.03 -4.47
CA ALA A 542 -32.07 -9.28 -4.32
C ALA A 542 -33.29 -9.34 -5.27
N ALA A 543 -33.66 -8.21 -5.88
CA ALA A 543 -34.79 -8.10 -6.79
C ALA A 543 -34.43 -7.26 -8.01
N PHE A 544 -34.82 -7.76 -9.17
CA PHE A 544 -34.73 -7.08 -10.47
C PHE A 544 -36.10 -7.09 -11.12
N SER A 545 -36.27 -6.29 -12.17
CA SER A 545 -37.50 -6.30 -12.96
C SER A 545 -37.21 -5.96 -14.41
N THR A 546 -37.94 -6.59 -15.32
CA THR A 546 -37.95 -6.24 -16.73
C THR A 546 -39.37 -6.24 -17.26
N ASN A 547 -39.54 -5.73 -18.48
CA ASN A 547 -40.75 -5.93 -19.27
C ASN A 547 -40.40 -6.90 -20.38
N GLU A 548 -41.25 -7.88 -20.66
CA GLU A 548 -41.01 -8.92 -21.67
C GLU A 548 -40.63 -8.34 -23.05
N LYS A 549 -41.21 -7.20 -23.47
CA LYS A 549 -40.82 -6.43 -24.68
C LYS A 549 -39.33 -6.10 -24.78
N THR A 550 -38.65 -6.03 -23.63
CA THR A 550 -37.22 -5.73 -23.58
C THR A 550 -36.42 -6.89 -24.18
N GLY A 551 -36.95 -8.12 -24.14
CA GLY A 551 -36.34 -9.36 -24.62
C GLY A 551 -35.25 -9.92 -23.69
N THR A 552 -34.82 -9.13 -22.70
CA THR A 552 -33.83 -9.56 -21.71
C THR A 552 -34.09 -8.95 -20.33
N ALA A 553 -33.68 -9.66 -19.29
CA ALA A 553 -33.48 -9.15 -17.95
C ALA A 553 -31.98 -9.10 -17.64
N THR A 554 -31.43 -7.90 -17.48
CA THR A 554 -30.01 -7.71 -17.12
C THR A 554 -29.83 -7.67 -15.61
N LEU A 555 -29.06 -8.61 -15.07
CA LEU A 555 -28.68 -8.67 -13.67
C LEU A 555 -27.22 -8.23 -13.52
N THR A 556 -26.95 -7.36 -12.55
CA THR A 556 -25.58 -6.95 -12.23
C THR A 556 -25.06 -7.75 -11.05
N ILE A 557 -23.94 -8.44 -11.26
CA ILE A 557 -23.14 -9.13 -10.24
C ILE A 557 -22.00 -8.19 -9.84
N SER A 558 -21.81 -8.00 -8.54
CA SER A 558 -20.81 -7.09 -7.96
C SER A 558 -19.73 -7.90 -7.26
N ARG A 559 -18.47 -7.42 -7.37
CA ARG A 559 -17.31 -7.91 -6.63
C ARG A 559 -16.80 -6.84 -5.69
N SER A 560 -16.50 -7.21 -4.44
CA SER A 560 -15.93 -6.34 -3.40
C SER A 560 -14.73 -7.02 -2.73
N GLY A 561 -14.06 -6.30 -1.83
CA GLY A 561 -12.82 -6.75 -1.17
C GLY A 561 -11.59 -6.51 -2.04
N ASN A 562 -10.57 -7.35 -1.90
CA ASN A 562 -9.38 -7.34 -2.75
C ASN A 562 -9.76 -7.73 -4.19
N THR A 563 -9.35 -6.92 -5.17
CA THR A 563 -9.67 -7.12 -6.59
C THR A 563 -8.45 -7.38 -7.46
N ASP A 564 -7.26 -7.54 -6.89
CA ASP A 564 -6.01 -7.59 -7.65
C ASP A 564 -5.83 -8.91 -8.41
N GLY A 565 -6.54 -9.95 -7.97
CA GLY A 565 -6.63 -11.24 -8.65
C GLY A 565 -7.88 -11.41 -9.52
N THR A 566 -7.96 -12.57 -10.18
CA THR A 566 -9.17 -13.01 -10.89
C THR A 566 -10.15 -13.69 -9.95
N SER A 567 -11.45 -13.45 -10.13
CA SER A 567 -12.51 -14.17 -9.41
C SER A 567 -13.53 -14.72 -10.40
N THR A 568 -13.95 -15.98 -10.24
CA THR A 568 -15.00 -16.57 -11.08
C THR A 568 -16.13 -17.07 -10.21
N VAL A 569 -17.37 -16.94 -10.67
CA VAL A 569 -18.56 -17.60 -10.11
C VAL A 569 -19.53 -17.92 -11.22
N SER A 570 -20.24 -19.04 -11.16
CA SER A 570 -21.32 -19.33 -12.10
C SER A 570 -22.66 -18.77 -11.60
N TYR A 571 -23.49 -18.29 -12.52
CA TYR A 571 -24.90 -18.00 -12.25
C TYR A 571 -25.80 -19.00 -12.97
N ALA A 572 -26.99 -19.24 -12.44
CA ALA A 572 -28.00 -20.11 -13.05
C ALA A 572 -29.41 -19.63 -12.70
N THR A 573 -30.36 -19.86 -13.61
CA THR A 573 -31.79 -19.76 -13.27
C THR A 573 -32.23 -20.97 -12.45
N THR A 574 -33.17 -20.77 -11.53
CA THR A 574 -33.69 -21.82 -10.64
C THR A 574 -35.13 -22.18 -11.02
N ALA A 575 -35.63 -23.30 -10.52
CA ALA A 575 -37.04 -23.69 -10.64
C ALA A 575 -37.97 -22.91 -9.68
N THR A 576 -37.47 -21.86 -9.04
CA THR A 576 -38.27 -21.01 -8.14
C THR A 576 -38.79 -19.81 -8.93
N GLY A 577 -40.06 -19.47 -8.75
CA GLY A 577 -40.71 -18.42 -9.50
C GLY A 577 -42.05 -18.89 -10.03
N THR A 578 -42.74 -18.03 -10.79
CA THR A 578 -44.00 -18.36 -11.46
C THR A 578 -43.84 -18.50 -12.96
N ALA A 579 -42.80 -17.91 -13.55
CA ALA A 579 -42.49 -18.02 -14.96
C ALA A 579 -41.96 -19.41 -15.32
N THR A 580 -42.33 -19.91 -16.48
CA THR A 580 -42.02 -21.22 -17.05
C THR A 580 -40.84 -21.15 -18.03
N ALA A 581 -39.78 -21.89 -17.73
CA ALA A 581 -38.64 -21.99 -18.63
C ALA A 581 -39.03 -22.64 -19.98
N GLY A 582 -38.59 -22.03 -21.08
CA GLY A 582 -38.90 -22.46 -22.45
C GLY A 582 -40.15 -21.81 -23.05
N THR A 583 -41.04 -21.29 -22.21
CA THR A 583 -42.17 -20.46 -22.63
C THR A 583 -41.82 -18.99 -22.40
N ASP A 584 -41.57 -18.60 -21.15
CA ASP A 584 -41.52 -17.20 -20.73
C ASP A 584 -40.07 -16.68 -20.65
N PHE A 585 -39.11 -17.59 -20.48
CA PHE A 585 -37.68 -17.27 -20.50
C PHE A 585 -36.82 -18.46 -20.92
N THR A 586 -35.61 -18.19 -21.41
CA THR A 586 -34.60 -19.24 -21.66
C THR A 586 -33.84 -19.56 -20.38
N ALA A 587 -33.95 -20.81 -19.90
CA ALA A 587 -33.19 -21.25 -18.73
C ALA A 587 -31.69 -21.14 -18.95
N VAL A 588 -30.98 -20.59 -17.95
CA VAL A 588 -29.53 -20.49 -17.94
C VAL A 588 -28.98 -21.57 -17.02
N ALA A 589 -28.31 -22.57 -17.61
CA ALA A 589 -27.49 -23.52 -16.87
C ALA A 589 -26.29 -22.81 -16.22
N ALA A 590 -25.62 -23.46 -15.26
CA ALA A 590 -24.50 -22.89 -14.53
C ALA A 590 -23.42 -22.31 -15.47
N THR A 591 -23.41 -20.99 -15.63
CA THR A 591 -22.59 -20.28 -16.62
C THR A 591 -21.57 -19.41 -15.89
N PRO A 592 -20.26 -19.59 -16.14
CA PRO A 592 -19.20 -18.88 -15.42
C PRO A 592 -19.16 -17.39 -15.77
N VAL A 593 -18.92 -16.57 -14.76
CA VAL A 593 -18.69 -15.13 -14.84
C VAL A 593 -17.34 -14.83 -14.20
N THR A 594 -16.38 -14.44 -15.02
CA THR A 594 -15.01 -14.15 -14.58
C THR A 594 -14.78 -12.64 -14.51
N PHE A 595 -14.37 -12.17 -13.33
CA PHE A 595 -13.85 -10.84 -13.09
C PHE A 595 -12.33 -10.88 -13.26
N ALA A 596 -11.81 -10.08 -14.19
CA ALA A 596 -10.37 -9.81 -14.30
C ALA A 596 -9.90 -8.95 -13.12
N ALA A 597 -8.58 -8.82 -12.95
CA ALA A 597 -8.00 -7.91 -11.97
C ALA A 597 -8.60 -6.49 -12.09
N GLY A 598 -9.01 -5.91 -10.96
CA GLY A 598 -9.63 -4.58 -10.87
C GLY A 598 -11.10 -4.49 -11.28
N GLU A 599 -11.69 -5.51 -11.93
CA GLU A 599 -13.11 -5.47 -12.30
C GLU A 599 -14.02 -5.63 -11.07
N THR A 600 -14.99 -4.73 -10.87
CA THR A 600 -15.88 -4.75 -9.70
C THR A 600 -17.34 -5.07 -10.03
N SER A 601 -17.69 -5.16 -11.31
CA SER A 601 -19.05 -5.49 -11.74
C SER A 601 -19.07 -6.25 -13.07
N LYS A 602 -19.99 -7.19 -13.21
CA LYS A 602 -20.36 -7.84 -14.48
C LYS A 602 -21.88 -7.80 -14.66
N ALA A 603 -22.32 -7.61 -15.89
CA ALA A 603 -23.70 -7.77 -16.27
C ALA A 603 -23.90 -9.15 -16.88
N VAL A 604 -24.98 -9.83 -16.50
CA VAL A 604 -25.43 -11.09 -17.10
C VAL A 604 -26.88 -10.93 -17.52
N ASP A 605 -27.26 -11.57 -18.62
CA ASP A 605 -28.59 -11.45 -19.19
C ASP A 605 -29.33 -12.78 -19.10
N ILE A 606 -30.61 -12.70 -18.77
CA ILE A 606 -31.58 -13.79 -18.96
C ILE A 606 -32.47 -13.38 -20.13
N VAL A 607 -32.55 -14.23 -21.15
CA VAL A 607 -33.42 -13.98 -22.30
C VAL A 607 -34.87 -14.23 -21.87
N VAL A 608 -35.72 -13.22 -22.05
CA VAL A 608 -37.15 -13.25 -21.73
C VAL A 608 -37.91 -13.28 -23.06
N ALA A 609 -38.90 -14.16 -23.18
CA ALA A 609 -39.75 -14.24 -24.37
C ALA A 609 -40.79 -13.10 -24.33
N ASP A 610 -40.97 -12.41 -25.45
CA ASP A 610 -42.07 -11.46 -25.67
C ASP A 610 -43.09 -12.19 -26.55
N ASP A 611 -44.35 -12.21 -26.16
CA ASP A 611 -45.40 -12.82 -26.96
C ASP A 611 -46.63 -11.92 -27.14
N THR A 612 -47.84 -12.50 -27.16
CA THR A 612 -49.10 -11.77 -27.37
C THR A 612 -50.20 -12.21 -26.38
N VAL A 613 -49.86 -13.06 -25.43
CA VAL A 613 -50.75 -13.60 -24.41
C VAL A 613 -50.72 -12.66 -23.22
N VAL A 614 -51.90 -12.23 -22.79
CA VAL A 614 -52.01 -11.41 -21.58
C VAL A 614 -51.81 -12.28 -20.36
N GLU A 615 -50.86 -11.88 -19.51
CA GLU A 615 -50.41 -12.62 -18.34
C GLU A 615 -50.34 -11.74 -17.10
N ASP A 616 -50.35 -12.35 -15.91
CA ASP A 616 -50.04 -11.64 -14.68
C ASP A 616 -48.51 -11.40 -14.58
N THR A 617 -48.08 -10.52 -13.66
CA THR A 617 -46.63 -10.35 -13.43
C THR A 617 -46.02 -11.66 -12.92
N GLU A 618 -45.06 -12.18 -13.67
CA GLU A 618 -44.39 -13.42 -13.34
C GLU A 618 -43.01 -13.20 -12.72
N THR A 619 -42.42 -14.27 -12.17
CA THR A 619 -41.11 -14.21 -11.52
C THR A 619 -40.17 -15.31 -11.97
N ILE A 620 -38.89 -14.95 -12.16
CA ILE A 620 -37.78 -15.86 -12.45
C ILE A 620 -36.81 -15.85 -11.27
N GLY A 621 -36.47 -17.02 -10.73
CA GLY A 621 -35.42 -17.16 -9.71
C GLY A 621 -34.03 -17.33 -10.33
N VAL A 622 -33.02 -16.70 -9.72
CA VAL A 622 -31.63 -16.73 -10.17
C VAL A 622 -30.70 -16.89 -8.97
N THR A 623 -29.66 -17.70 -9.10
CA THR A 623 -28.69 -17.96 -8.03
C THR A 623 -27.25 -17.87 -8.51
N LEU A 624 -26.34 -17.49 -7.61
CA LEU A 624 -24.91 -17.75 -7.76
C LEU A 624 -24.61 -19.16 -7.25
N VAL A 625 -24.03 -20.00 -8.10
CA VAL A 625 -23.87 -21.44 -7.84
C VAL A 625 -22.75 -21.65 -6.82
N ALA A 626 -23.11 -22.09 -5.61
CA ALA A 626 -22.14 -22.44 -4.56
C ALA A 626 -21.18 -23.54 -5.04
N GLY A 627 -19.90 -23.40 -4.70
CA GLY A 627 -18.84 -24.34 -5.11
C GLY A 627 -18.30 -24.12 -6.52
N SER A 628 -18.92 -23.24 -7.33
CA SER A 628 -18.34 -22.78 -8.60
C SER A 628 -17.41 -21.57 -8.43
N ASN A 629 -17.39 -20.98 -7.23
CA ASN A 629 -16.65 -19.76 -6.94
C ASN A 629 -15.17 -20.04 -6.72
N THR A 630 -14.30 -19.42 -7.54
CA THR A 630 -12.84 -19.46 -7.40
C THR A 630 -12.29 -18.05 -7.23
N GLY A 631 -11.33 -17.86 -6.33
CA GLY A 631 -10.73 -16.55 -6.06
C GLY A 631 -11.69 -15.53 -5.42
N ALA A 632 -12.86 -15.95 -4.93
CA ALA A 632 -13.77 -15.15 -4.12
C ALA A 632 -14.76 -16.03 -3.35
N SER A 633 -15.28 -15.51 -2.24
CA SER A 633 -16.42 -16.07 -1.51
C SER A 633 -17.76 -15.54 -2.06
N LEU A 634 -18.87 -16.23 -1.79
CA LEU A 634 -20.20 -15.70 -2.09
C LEU A 634 -20.64 -14.71 -1.00
N GLY A 635 -21.03 -13.50 -1.43
CA GLY A 635 -21.65 -12.48 -0.58
C GLY A 635 -23.18 -12.61 -0.53
N ALA A 636 -23.84 -11.59 0.02
CA ALA A 636 -25.31 -11.53 0.11
C ALA A 636 -25.82 -10.22 -0.52
N PRO A 637 -26.77 -10.27 -1.46
CA PRO A 637 -27.56 -11.44 -1.88
C PRO A 637 -26.86 -12.35 -2.90
N ASN A 638 -26.88 -13.67 -2.66
CA ASN A 638 -26.41 -14.70 -3.60
C ASN A 638 -27.56 -15.36 -4.39
N ALA A 639 -28.81 -14.97 -4.11
CA ALA A 639 -29.99 -15.30 -4.89
C ALA A 639 -30.76 -14.02 -5.21
N ALA A 640 -31.42 -13.99 -6.36
CA ALA A 640 -32.22 -12.87 -6.82
C ALA A 640 -33.52 -13.34 -7.48
N THR A 641 -34.54 -12.49 -7.44
CA THR A 641 -35.80 -12.68 -8.17
C THR A 641 -35.94 -11.60 -9.23
N VAL A 642 -36.31 -11.99 -10.44
CA VAL A 642 -36.63 -11.07 -11.55
C VAL A 642 -38.14 -11.05 -11.73
N SER A 643 -38.78 -9.91 -11.59
CA SER A 643 -40.19 -9.72 -11.98
C SER A 643 -40.29 -9.39 -13.47
N VAL A 644 -41.10 -10.14 -14.21
CA VAL A 644 -41.37 -9.91 -15.63
C VAL A 644 -42.76 -9.29 -15.74
N PHE A 645 -42.83 -8.07 -16.28
CA PHE A 645 -44.09 -7.37 -16.53
C PHE A 645 -44.56 -7.65 -17.95
N ASP A 646 -45.80 -8.11 -18.07
CA ASP A 646 -46.56 -8.22 -19.32
C ASP A 646 -46.73 -6.84 -20.00
N ASN A 647 -46.62 -6.78 -21.32
CA ASN A 647 -46.96 -5.61 -22.14
C ASN A 647 -48.17 -5.81 -23.05
N ASP A 648 -48.83 -6.94 -22.99
CA ASP A 648 -49.87 -7.28 -23.92
C ASP A 648 -51.19 -6.58 -23.63
N PRO A 649 -51.86 -6.08 -24.67
CA PRO A 649 -53.10 -5.37 -24.49
C PRO A 649 -54.21 -6.37 -24.14
N THR A 650 -54.70 -6.30 -22.90
CA THR A 650 -56.05 -6.79 -22.56
C THR A 650 -57.02 -6.26 -23.61
N GLY A 651 -57.67 -7.15 -24.36
CA GLY A 651 -58.58 -6.80 -25.46
C GLY A 651 -59.82 -6.04 -24.97
N ALA A 652 -59.66 -4.76 -24.64
CA ALA A 652 -60.70 -3.76 -24.44
C ALA A 652 -60.04 -2.37 -24.46
N THR A 653 -60.32 -1.60 -25.51
CA THR A 653 -59.97 -0.18 -25.58
C THR A 653 -60.75 0.62 -24.52
N VAL A 654 -60.18 0.74 -23.33
CA VAL A 654 -60.53 1.78 -22.34
C VAL A 654 -59.22 2.38 -21.83
N PRO A 655 -58.93 3.67 -22.08
CA PRO A 655 -57.69 4.29 -21.64
C PRO A 655 -57.76 4.53 -20.12
N VAL A 656 -57.21 3.59 -19.35
CA VAL A 656 -56.88 3.79 -17.93
C VAL A 656 -55.56 4.58 -17.85
N PRO A 657 -55.41 5.56 -16.95
CA PRO A 657 -54.16 6.28 -16.77
C PRO A 657 -53.11 5.32 -16.18
N VAL A 658 -52.15 4.88 -17.01
CA VAL A 658 -50.98 4.15 -16.54
C VAL A 658 -50.07 5.13 -15.77
N PRO A 659 -49.74 4.89 -14.48
CA PRO A 659 -48.66 5.61 -13.82
C PRO A 659 -47.36 5.28 -14.55
N GLY A 660 -46.70 6.29 -15.13
CA GLY A 660 -45.45 6.06 -15.85
C GLY A 660 -44.34 5.47 -14.96
N PRO A 661 -43.34 4.80 -15.55
CA PRO A 661 -42.24 4.18 -14.83
C PRO A 661 -41.54 5.20 -13.93
N THR A 662 -41.29 4.80 -12.67
CA THR A 662 -40.50 5.58 -11.73
C THR A 662 -39.05 5.14 -11.83
N VAL A 663 -38.22 5.91 -12.55
CA VAL A 663 -36.79 5.63 -12.63
C VAL A 663 -36.09 6.29 -11.43
N THR A 664 -35.59 5.47 -10.50
CA THR A 664 -34.76 5.92 -9.37
C THR A 664 -33.32 5.55 -9.67
N VAL A 665 -32.42 6.54 -9.74
CA VAL A 665 -30.99 6.29 -9.97
C VAL A 665 -30.20 6.75 -8.74
N PRO A 666 -29.32 5.92 -8.16
CA PRO A 666 -28.40 6.34 -7.11
C PRO A 666 -27.51 7.51 -7.56
N GLY A 667 -27.16 8.41 -6.64
CA GLY A 667 -26.27 9.55 -6.89
C GLY A 667 -24.80 9.24 -6.64
N PRO A 668 -23.84 9.90 -7.34
CA PRO A 668 -22.44 9.94 -6.94
C PRO A 668 -22.19 10.98 -5.83
N THR A 669 -21.17 10.75 -5.02
CA THR A 669 -20.68 11.68 -3.97
C THR A 669 -19.68 12.67 -4.57
N VAL A 670 -19.84 13.98 -4.32
CA VAL A 670 -18.85 15.01 -4.72
C VAL A 670 -18.63 16.03 -3.59
N THR A 671 -17.37 16.35 -3.36
CA THR A 671 -16.89 17.35 -2.38
C THR A 671 -16.87 18.75 -3.00
N VAL A 672 -17.46 19.76 -2.33
CA VAL A 672 -17.46 21.15 -2.80
C VAL A 672 -16.34 21.93 -2.10
N PRO A 673 -15.46 22.64 -2.83
CA PRO A 673 -14.58 23.65 -2.21
C PRO A 673 -15.42 24.81 -1.69
N GLY A 674 -15.28 25.14 -0.40
CA GLY A 674 -16.02 26.23 0.25
C GLY A 674 -15.64 27.62 -0.27
N PRO A 675 -16.48 28.64 -0.08
CA PRO A 675 -16.12 30.02 -0.39
C PRO A 675 -15.15 30.54 0.67
N THR A 676 -13.98 30.99 0.22
CA THR A 676 -12.96 31.80 0.94
C THR A 676 -12.50 31.33 2.33
N THR A 677 -11.20 30.99 2.39
CA THR A 677 -10.27 30.97 3.54
C THR A 677 -10.84 30.70 4.96
N ASN A 678 -10.44 29.55 5.52
CA ASN A 678 -10.58 29.10 6.92
C ASN A 678 -11.83 28.30 7.35
N LYS A 679 -12.46 27.51 6.45
CA LYS A 679 -13.39 26.45 6.88
C LYS A 679 -13.26 25.18 6.01
N PRO A 680 -13.34 23.96 6.58
CA PRO A 680 -13.20 22.72 5.81
C PRO A 680 -14.24 22.59 4.68
N PRO A 681 -13.89 21.89 3.57
CA PRO A 681 -14.77 21.65 2.43
C PRO A 681 -16.12 21.07 2.85
N VAL A 682 -17.20 21.51 2.22
CA VAL A 682 -18.57 21.12 2.57
C VAL A 682 -19.11 20.20 1.46
N ALA A 683 -19.19 18.90 1.71
CA ALA A 683 -19.74 17.95 0.74
C ALA A 683 -21.28 18.02 0.70
N VAL A 684 -21.88 18.40 -0.42
CA VAL A 684 -23.35 18.36 -0.59
C VAL A 684 -23.70 17.14 -1.44
N SER A 685 -24.38 16.16 -0.85
CA SER A 685 -24.81 14.94 -1.53
C SER A 685 -26.28 15.04 -1.93
N ALA A 686 -26.60 14.85 -3.21
CA ALA A 686 -27.96 14.62 -3.67
C ALA A 686 -28.21 13.10 -3.68
N ARG A 687 -28.97 12.58 -2.72
CA ARG A 687 -29.14 11.12 -2.56
C ARG A 687 -30.02 10.48 -3.64
N SER A 688 -30.94 11.24 -4.26
CA SER A 688 -31.75 10.74 -5.37
C SER A 688 -32.42 11.88 -6.16
N ALA A 689 -32.49 11.70 -7.48
CA ALA A 689 -33.41 12.42 -8.34
C ALA A 689 -34.36 11.39 -8.96
N THR A 690 -35.66 11.59 -8.76
CA THR A 690 -36.73 10.71 -9.26
C THR A 690 -37.52 11.50 -10.29
N ALA A 691 -37.41 11.11 -11.56
CA ALA A 691 -38.29 11.61 -12.61
C ALA A 691 -39.54 10.73 -12.65
N LYS A 692 -40.71 11.33 -12.46
CA LYS A 692 -42.00 10.66 -12.60
C LYS A 692 -42.70 11.20 -13.84
N VAL A 693 -42.92 10.33 -14.83
CA VAL A 693 -43.69 10.69 -16.02
C VAL A 693 -45.17 10.57 -15.67
N ASN A 694 -45.86 11.71 -15.51
CA ASN A 694 -47.30 11.73 -15.31
C ASN A 694 -47.98 12.24 -16.59
N THR A 695 -48.75 11.38 -17.25
CA THR A 695 -49.63 11.74 -18.36
C THR A 695 -50.95 12.28 -17.81
N THR A 696 -51.05 13.60 -17.59
CA THR A 696 -52.37 14.21 -17.30
C THR A 696 -53.02 14.66 -18.61
N ARG A 697 -54.15 14.05 -18.98
CA ARG A 697 -54.99 14.54 -20.08
C ARG A 697 -55.95 15.59 -19.53
N ASP A 698 -55.51 16.84 -19.46
CA ASP A 698 -56.47 17.95 -19.48
C ASP A 698 -56.72 18.36 -20.94
N ARG A 699 -57.98 18.56 -21.28
CA ARG A 699 -58.53 18.54 -22.65
C ARG A 699 -58.00 19.64 -23.59
N ARG A 700 -57.01 20.47 -23.21
CA ARG A 700 -56.30 21.43 -24.10
C ARG A 700 -54.84 21.77 -23.65
N GLY A 701 -54.02 20.81 -23.21
CA GLY A 701 -52.64 21.10 -22.75
C GLY A 701 -51.52 20.18 -23.29
N PRO A 702 -50.26 20.65 -23.42
CA PRO A 702 -49.11 19.86 -23.90
C PRO A 702 -48.70 18.73 -22.93
N TYR A 703 -48.04 17.68 -23.43
CA TYR A 703 -47.39 16.63 -22.61
C TYR A 703 -46.51 17.26 -21.53
N SER A 704 -46.30 16.62 -20.37
CA SER A 704 -45.39 17.17 -19.36
C SER A 704 -44.61 16.12 -18.59
N PHE A 705 -43.40 16.49 -18.16
CA PHE A 705 -42.54 15.68 -17.30
C PHE A 705 -42.51 16.28 -15.89
N ARG A 706 -42.70 15.45 -14.86
CA ARG A 706 -42.49 15.89 -13.47
C ARG A 706 -41.14 15.37 -12.98
N VAL A 707 -40.23 16.29 -12.67
CA VAL A 707 -38.91 15.96 -12.11
C VAL A 707 -38.91 16.36 -10.65
N SER A 708 -38.57 15.44 -9.76
CA SER A 708 -38.46 15.71 -8.32
C SER A 708 -37.19 15.10 -7.72
N GLY A 709 -36.72 15.64 -6.61
CA GLY A 709 -35.54 15.11 -5.92
C GLY A 709 -35.33 15.75 -4.55
N SER A 710 -34.34 15.24 -3.82
CA SER A 710 -33.94 15.75 -2.51
C SER A 710 -32.43 16.00 -2.42
N VAL A 711 -32.05 16.94 -1.57
CA VAL A 711 -30.68 17.35 -1.29
C VAL A 711 -30.40 17.06 0.18
N THR A 712 -29.29 16.39 0.48
CA THR A 712 -28.90 16.09 1.86
C THR A 712 -27.72 17.00 2.27
N PRO A 713 -27.86 17.80 3.35
CA PRO A 713 -26.75 18.56 3.89
C PRO A 713 -25.67 17.64 4.48
N PRO A 714 -24.38 18.02 4.48
CA PRO A 714 -23.36 17.32 5.24
C PRO A 714 -23.57 17.46 6.76
N SER A 715 -22.97 16.55 7.52
CA SER A 715 -22.90 16.63 8.98
C SER A 715 -22.25 17.95 9.42
N GLY A 716 -22.89 18.65 10.36
CA GLY A 716 -22.39 19.91 10.92
C GLY A 716 -22.92 21.21 10.29
N LEU A 717 -23.84 21.16 9.32
CA LEU A 717 -24.59 22.34 8.84
C LEU A 717 -26.08 22.21 9.11
N SER A 718 -26.73 23.32 9.49
CA SER A 718 -28.19 23.33 9.64
C SER A 718 -28.86 23.07 8.29
N LYS A 719 -29.86 22.19 8.30
CA LYS A 719 -30.69 21.82 7.13
C LYS A 719 -31.27 23.06 6.41
N SER A 720 -31.52 24.14 7.15
CA SER A 720 -32.05 25.40 6.62
C SER A 720 -31.03 26.24 5.85
N THR A 721 -29.73 26.11 6.17
CA THR A 721 -28.66 26.95 5.60
C THR A 721 -28.16 26.36 4.28
N ALA A 722 -27.99 25.04 4.19
CA ALA A 722 -27.54 24.36 2.97
C ALA A 722 -28.55 24.49 1.80
N CYS A 723 -29.84 24.52 2.12
CA CYS A 723 -30.91 24.48 1.12
C CYS A 723 -31.40 25.87 0.65
N ARG A 724 -30.98 26.96 1.34
CA ARG A 724 -31.26 28.35 0.92
C ARG A 724 -30.43 28.85 -0.27
N TYR A 725 -29.32 28.19 -0.61
CA TYR A 725 -28.36 28.66 -1.63
C TYR A 725 -28.28 27.79 -2.90
N GLY A 726 -29.05 26.70 -3.01
CA GLY A 726 -29.06 25.83 -4.19
C GLY A 726 -30.13 26.23 -5.21
N THR A 727 -29.74 26.44 -6.47
CA THR A 727 -30.69 26.50 -7.61
C THR A 727 -30.47 25.28 -8.49
N VAL A 728 -31.56 24.63 -8.91
CA VAL A 728 -31.51 23.52 -9.86
C VAL A 728 -31.94 24.04 -11.24
N SER A 729 -31.06 23.89 -12.24
CA SER A 729 -31.37 24.16 -13.64
C SER A 729 -31.64 22.84 -14.37
N MET A 730 -32.75 22.75 -15.06
CA MET A 730 -33.17 21.59 -15.84
C MET A 730 -33.23 21.98 -17.32
N VAL A 731 -32.48 21.30 -18.17
CA VAL A 731 -32.51 21.51 -19.63
C VAL A 731 -33.21 20.32 -20.27
N VAL A 732 -34.27 20.57 -21.01
CA VAL A 732 -35.00 19.54 -21.76
C VAL A 732 -34.75 19.74 -23.25
N LYS A 733 -34.17 18.72 -23.88
CA LYS A 733 -33.81 18.73 -25.30
C LYS A 733 -34.56 17.61 -26.05
N PRO A 734 -35.48 17.93 -26.97
CA PRO A 734 -36.07 16.94 -27.86
C PRO A 734 -35.04 16.41 -28.88
N THR A 735 -35.28 15.22 -29.45
CA THR A 735 -34.44 14.66 -30.52
C THR A 735 -34.43 15.55 -31.78
N SER A 736 -35.49 16.32 -32.03
CA SER A 736 -35.51 17.42 -33.01
C SER A 736 -36.20 18.66 -32.42
N GLY A 737 -35.59 19.84 -32.57
CA GLY A 737 -36.09 21.12 -32.07
C GLY A 737 -35.24 21.79 -30.98
N SER A 738 -35.65 22.99 -30.55
CA SER A 738 -34.91 23.83 -29.60
C SER A 738 -35.03 23.34 -28.16
N SER A 739 -33.93 23.38 -27.41
CA SER A 739 -33.90 23.04 -25.98
C SER A 739 -34.61 24.10 -25.14
N LYS A 740 -35.25 23.69 -24.05
CA LYS A 740 -35.85 24.59 -23.05
C LYS A 740 -35.16 24.41 -21.70
N THR A 741 -34.85 25.51 -21.04
CA THR A 741 -34.24 25.53 -19.70
C THR A 741 -35.24 26.01 -18.66
N PHE A 742 -35.35 25.29 -17.54
CA PHE A 742 -36.21 25.60 -16.42
C PHE A 742 -35.39 25.66 -15.15
N GLU A 743 -35.42 26.77 -14.44
CA GLU A 743 -34.74 26.92 -13.16
C GLU A 743 -35.73 26.88 -12.00
N LYS A 744 -35.40 26.11 -10.95
CA LYS A 744 -36.19 26.05 -9.73
C LYS A 744 -35.28 26.13 -8.50
N ARG A 745 -35.62 27.02 -7.58
CA ARG A 745 -34.97 27.08 -6.25
C ARG A 745 -35.35 25.84 -5.44
N VAL A 746 -34.38 25.29 -4.72
CA VAL A 746 -34.61 24.20 -3.76
C VAL A 746 -35.44 24.75 -2.58
N SER A 747 -36.42 23.97 -2.11
CA SER A 747 -37.27 24.36 -0.99
C SER A 747 -36.49 24.39 0.34
N SER A 748 -37.08 25.02 1.36
CA SER A 748 -36.57 24.95 2.74
C SER A 748 -36.56 23.53 3.33
N SER A 749 -37.31 22.60 2.74
CA SER A 749 -37.30 21.16 3.09
C SER A 749 -36.25 20.35 2.32
N CYS A 750 -35.36 21.02 1.57
CA CYS A 750 -34.30 20.40 0.77
C CYS A 750 -34.83 19.47 -0.33
N THR A 751 -36.01 19.77 -0.86
CA THR A 751 -36.60 19.05 -1.99
C THR A 751 -36.87 20.00 -3.14
N PHE A 752 -36.99 19.45 -4.34
CA PHE A 752 -37.45 20.20 -5.50
C PHE A 752 -38.43 19.37 -6.30
N ALA A 753 -39.37 20.04 -6.95
CA ALA A 753 -40.26 19.47 -7.94
C ALA A 753 -40.53 20.51 -9.03
N ALA A 754 -40.45 20.11 -10.29
CA ALA A 754 -40.78 20.94 -11.43
C ALA A 754 -41.55 20.13 -12.46
N THR A 755 -42.54 20.76 -13.09
CA THR A 755 -43.27 20.20 -14.22
C THR A 755 -42.81 20.92 -15.47
N VAL A 756 -42.30 20.16 -16.44
CA VAL A 756 -41.79 20.68 -17.70
C VAL A 756 -42.74 20.30 -18.83
N PRO A 757 -43.42 21.27 -19.47
CA PRO A 757 -44.27 20.98 -20.61
C PRO A 757 -43.42 20.72 -21.87
N VAL A 758 -43.82 19.72 -22.66
CA VAL A 758 -43.23 19.36 -23.95
C VAL A 758 -44.31 19.28 -25.03
N SER A 759 -43.97 19.76 -26.22
CA SER A 759 -44.96 20.09 -27.24
C SER A 759 -45.46 18.88 -28.06
N LYS A 760 -44.76 17.73 -28.05
CA LYS A 760 -45.09 16.55 -28.88
C LYS A 760 -44.66 15.22 -28.20
N LYS A 761 -45.18 14.08 -28.66
CA LYS A 761 -44.63 12.76 -28.33
C LYS A 761 -43.22 12.60 -28.93
N GLY A 762 -42.34 11.83 -28.30
CA GLY A 762 -40.97 11.62 -28.80
C GLY A 762 -39.93 11.38 -27.70
N SER A 763 -38.66 11.22 -28.12
CA SER A 763 -37.54 11.05 -27.19
C SER A 763 -36.98 12.41 -26.74
N TYR A 764 -36.67 12.51 -25.46
CA TYR A 764 -36.20 13.72 -24.80
C TYR A 764 -34.99 13.40 -23.94
N THR A 765 -34.03 14.32 -23.96
CA THR A 765 -32.89 14.33 -23.06
C THR A 765 -33.12 15.39 -21.99
N ILE A 766 -33.20 14.99 -20.72
CA ILE A 766 -33.37 15.87 -19.57
C ILE A 766 -32.04 15.95 -18.83
N THR A 767 -31.43 17.14 -18.81
CA THR A 767 -30.21 17.41 -18.07
C THR A 767 -30.51 18.19 -16.80
N VAL A 768 -30.19 17.64 -15.63
CA VAL A 768 -30.33 18.33 -14.34
C VAL A 768 -28.97 18.84 -13.88
N ARG A 769 -28.90 20.12 -13.51
CA ARG A 769 -27.69 20.80 -13.04
C ARG A 769 -27.94 21.47 -11.70
N PHE A 770 -27.03 21.28 -10.75
CA PHE A 770 -27.00 22.10 -9.54
C PHE A 770 -26.08 23.31 -9.74
N LEU A 771 -26.64 24.49 -9.53
CA LEU A 771 -25.94 25.76 -9.57
C LEU A 771 -25.61 26.19 -8.14
N GLY A 772 -24.32 26.48 -7.90
CA GLY A 772 -23.87 27.11 -6.66
C GLY A 772 -24.20 28.60 -6.60
N SER A 773 -23.74 29.29 -5.56
CA SER A 773 -23.98 30.73 -5.35
C SER A 773 -23.53 31.61 -6.53
N ASP A 774 -22.48 31.21 -7.25
CA ASP A 774 -22.11 31.79 -8.54
C ASP A 774 -22.85 31.04 -9.66
N ARG A 775 -23.93 31.64 -10.16
CA ARG A 775 -24.88 31.10 -11.15
C ARG A 775 -24.28 30.62 -12.49
N LEU A 776 -22.96 30.69 -12.66
CA LEU A 776 -22.26 30.50 -13.94
C LEU A 776 -21.40 29.22 -14.03
N LYS A 777 -21.24 28.44 -12.95
CA LYS A 777 -20.46 27.18 -13.01
C LYS A 777 -21.33 25.99 -12.55
N ALA A 778 -21.81 25.19 -13.51
CA ALA A 778 -22.50 23.94 -13.23
C ALA A 778 -21.52 22.95 -12.55
N ARG A 779 -21.84 22.45 -11.36
CA ARG A 779 -20.94 21.57 -10.58
C ARG A 779 -21.34 20.09 -10.59
N SER A 780 -22.54 19.77 -11.06
CA SER A 780 -22.96 18.41 -11.39
C SER A 780 -23.92 18.43 -12.56
N VAL A 781 -23.81 17.46 -13.46
CA VAL A 781 -24.63 17.35 -14.68
C VAL A 781 -25.06 15.91 -14.82
N LYS A 782 -26.37 15.63 -14.87
CA LYS A 782 -26.90 14.29 -15.15
C LYS A 782 -27.89 14.34 -16.30
N THR A 783 -27.77 13.40 -17.22
CA THR A 783 -28.53 13.35 -18.47
C THR A 783 -29.42 12.13 -18.47
N LEU A 784 -30.74 12.33 -18.54
CA LEU A 784 -31.76 11.30 -18.61
C LEU A 784 -32.30 11.23 -20.03
N LYS A 785 -32.35 10.06 -20.66
CA LYS A 785 -33.09 9.85 -21.91
C LYS A 785 -34.45 9.29 -21.56
N VAL A 786 -35.52 9.95 -22.00
CA VAL A 786 -36.90 9.61 -21.66
C VAL A 786 -37.75 9.66 -22.92
N ARG A 787 -38.67 8.71 -23.11
CA ARG A 787 -39.59 8.69 -24.27
C ARG A 787 -40.99 9.05 -23.80
N ALA A 788 -41.56 10.12 -24.35
CA ALA A 788 -42.98 10.43 -24.18
C ALA A 788 -43.78 9.58 -25.16
N GLY A 789 -44.38 8.50 -24.64
CA GLY A 789 -45.26 7.55 -25.34
C GLY A 789 -46.71 7.98 -25.33
#